data_AF-A0AAN7VHW5-F1
#
_entry.id   AF-A0AAN7VHW5-F1
#
_cell.length_a   1.000
_cell.length_b   1.000
_cell.length_c   1.000
_cell.angle_alpha   90.00
_cell.angle_beta   90.00
_cell.angle_gamma   90.00
#
_symmetry.space_group_name_H-M   'P 1'
#
loop_
_entity.id
_entity.type
_entity.pdbx_description
1 polymer ?
#
loop_
_entity_poly.entity_id
_entity_poly.type
_entity_poly.pdbx_seq_one_letter_code
_entity_poly.pdbx_strand_id
1 'polypeptide(L)'
;MSYTEKVIEEVLQNDDKRFQDTLLILKEFNKTVKTKLCQIMDKDDLQGNPHLQDCIQDLTQQNEMLVSVVEELENEAAFRVSMLEEKLQNTSMICDTVMQKYKDNVSINFLKETCQSLMLVQNDVYSLLEFIKRVRQHNDWSTDGLNFHTINPSLLLQKTEWAKSNGIAPKSVDSVQIHAKMVHVSDEPPTQELHFQLRDEELQCVKKSLLEIQDSLLIKVSEKYEENLTLRREVQKLEYDIHLMLQEIKSRDSLIEKMQIQIKLLTQEQKTSADNQHWEEVAPDLKMKENIIEQQATEELEEYKRKYEDIQNALTTLQCEYDAAKVSWQSRIAVSEDEIRMLIRENANIKENRKNCNELVEAIERQEEREKHNQEVTNLKQTILELEKRLNDVPLQTEESSLEQANFTILQQRLTISSLQDALTICKGELEELHQKSVNNFQTNVQLEQKCLIYLQKIRQLNSLIDYLRDANLNLEVNIFEYVQDIAILETQLLKYRLKFKLPNKDLIDENVILNQRIKDLKRNYLAMCNMNKAKIQSREEKQHRRCSPNNDGTELCIANGLFYMDKDIIGSKEQFESELYHSQCTTIRELHSKLDCMEQAYKQLQLEFVNNLQVAQNEITSLNNNVTELRKECCCIRKEVRARDTAVGSVKLSENSQLLMAEEIKVLRNELDKALYQCNVLKGTNDALNLELINIKRIAFDQQNSELQCLRNAKIQLQSKNGEYLKEIEELRCSHAQLQQNYQKVVKSVDILQTEIIDYQNNSENICGESRNVIDNVRHWLEHQSVINQQITQKFNDDQLLIHNLKQKVV
;
A
#
# COMPACT_ATOMS: atom_id res chain seq x y z
N MET A 1 -50.75 -3.19 -13.21
CA MET A 1 -49.99 -2.45 -14.22
C MET A 1 -50.13 -0.96 -13.97
N SER A 2 -49.01 -0.28 -13.73
CA SER A 2 -48.92 1.16 -13.52
C SER A 2 -49.19 1.91 -14.82
N TYR A 3 -49.69 3.15 -14.75
CA TYR A 3 -49.86 4.05 -15.90
C TYR A 3 -48.56 4.22 -16.71
N THR A 4 -47.41 4.07 -16.03
CA THR A 4 -46.07 4.10 -16.64
C THR A 4 -45.75 2.86 -17.49
N GLU A 5 -46.24 1.67 -17.15
CA GLU A 5 -46.03 0.47 -17.98
C GLU A 5 -46.79 0.56 -19.30
N LYS A 6 -48.02 1.11 -19.29
CA LYS A 6 -48.80 1.32 -20.52
C LYS A 6 -48.16 2.33 -21.47
N VAL A 7 -47.55 3.39 -20.94
CA VAL A 7 -46.88 4.42 -21.76
C VAL A 7 -45.59 3.88 -22.37
N ILE A 8 -44.83 3.04 -21.66
CA ILE A 8 -43.62 2.41 -22.18
C ILE A 8 -43.97 1.40 -23.28
N GLU A 9 -45.03 0.60 -23.08
CA GLU A 9 -45.52 -0.36 -24.07
C GLU A 9 -46.08 0.33 -25.33
N GLU A 10 -46.78 1.47 -25.20
CA GLU A 10 -47.22 2.30 -26.33
C GLU A 10 -46.07 2.98 -27.08
N VAL A 11 -44.98 3.35 -26.40
CA VAL A 11 -43.81 3.96 -27.04
C VAL A 11 -43.00 2.91 -27.81
N LEU A 12 -42.77 1.73 -27.21
CA LEU A 12 -42.06 0.63 -27.87
C LEU A 12 -42.81 0.11 -29.10
N GLN A 13 -44.14 -0.02 -29.03
CA GLN A 13 -44.96 -0.42 -30.18
C GLN A 13 -44.99 0.62 -31.31
N ASN A 14 -44.81 1.91 -31.00
CA ASN A 14 -44.76 2.97 -32.01
C ASN A 14 -43.38 3.06 -32.70
N ASP A 15 -42.29 2.74 -32.00
CA ASP A 15 -40.94 2.73 -32.56
C ASP A 15 -40.70 1.50 -33.45
N ASP A 16 -41.20 0.32 -33.07
CA ASP A 16 -41.17 -0.89 -33.92
C ASP A 16 -41.97 -0.70 -35.23
N LYS A 17 -43.07 0.06 -35.15
CA LYS A 17 -43.88 0.39 -36.32
C LYS A 17 -43.19 1.38 -37.26
N ARG A 18 -42.52 2.40 -36.71
CA ARG A 18 -41.64 3.30 -37.47
C ARG A 18 -40.46 2.57 -38.11
N PHE A 19 -39.93 1.55 -37.45
CA PHE A 19 -38.85 0.70 -37.96
C PHE A 19 -39.28 -0.08 -39.21
N GLN A 20 -40.43 -0.77 -39.15
CA GLN A 20 -40.97 -1.45 -40.34
C GLN A 20 -41.35 -0.49 -41.47
N ASP A 21 -41.87 0.69 -41.14
CA ASP A 21 -42.21 1.71 -42.14
C ASP A 21 -40.97 2.23 -42.89
N THR A 22 -39.82 2.37 -42.21
CA THR A 22 -38.57 2.86 -42.82
C THR A 22 -37.98 1.84 -43.79
N LEU A 23 -37.97 0.55 -43.42
CA LEU A 23 -37.57 -0.56 -44.29
C LEU A 23 -38.49 -0.73 -45.51
N LEU A 24 -39.81 -0.52 -45.33
CA LEU A 24 -40.78 -0.52 -46.42
C LEU A 24 -40.55 0.64 -47.39
N ILE A 25 -40.25 1.84 -46.87
CA ILE A 25 -39.91 3.01 -47.69
C ILE A 25 -38.64 2.77 -48.49
N LEU A 26 -37.60 2.19 -47.88
CA LEU A 26 -36.34 1.85 -48.56
C LEU A 26 -36.55 0.79 -49.66
N LYS A 27 -37.38 -0.22 -49.41
CA LYS A 27 -37.73 -1.25 -50.41
C LYS A 27 -38.55 -0.67 -51.57
N GLU A 28 -39.53 0.18 -51.31
CA GLU A 28 -40.31 0.86 -52.36
C GLU A 28 -39.46 1.90 -53.12
N PHE A 29 -38.53 2.58 -52.46
CA PHE A 29 -37.58 3.47 -53.12
C PHE A 29 -36.64 2.69 -54.05
N ASN A 30 -36.06 1.58 -53.59
CA ASN A 30 -35.20 0.71 -54.40
C ASN A 30 -35.96 0.14 -55.60
N LYS A 31 -37.21 -0.30 -55.40
CA LYS A 31 -38.10 -0.74 -56.48
C LYS A 31 -38.41 0.37 -57.48
N THR A 32 -38.62 1.59 -57.02
CA THR A 32 -38.85 2.76 -57.89
C THR A 32 -37.60 3.10 -58.70
N VAL A 33 -36.41 3.06 -58.09
CA VAL A 33 -35.13 3.29 -58.76
C VAL A 33 -34.85 2.20 -59.80
N LYS A 34 -35.03 0.92 -59.45
CA LYS A 34 -34.93 -0.20 -60.40
C LYS A 34 -35.89 -0.05 -61.57
N THR A 35 -37.14 0.32 -61.30
CA THR A 35 -38.16 0.53 -62.35
C THR A 35 -37.80 1.70 -63.27
N LYS A 36 -37.28 2.80 -62.72
CA LYS A 36 -36.81 3.96 -63.49
C LYS A 36 -35.56 3.63 -64.33
N LEU A 37 -34.63 2.83 -63.79
CA LEU A 37 -33.45 2.37 -64.52
C LEU A 37 -33.83 1.44 -65.68
N CYS A 38 -34.76 0.49 -65.47
CA CYS A 38 -35.30 -0.34 -66.54
C CYS A 38 -36.03 0.47 -67.62
N GLN A 39 -36.80 1.50 -67.24
CA GLN A 39 -37.46 2.41 -68.19
C GLN A 39 -36.47 3.27 -69.01
N ILE A 40 -35.27 3.52 -68.49
CA ILE A 40 -34.19 4.17 -69.23
C ILE A 40 -33.57 3.19 -70.23
N MET A 41 -33.45 1.91 -69.87
CA MET A 41 -32.97 0.85 -70.77
C MET A 41 -33.95 0.53 -71.92
N ASP A 42 -35.27 0.62 -71.67
CA ASP A 42 -36.33 0.32 -72.65
C ASP A 42 -36.60 1.45 -73.66
N LYS A 43 -35.99 2.63 -73.50
CA LYS A 43 -36.09 3.69 -74.52
C LYS A 43 -35.15 3.33 -75.68
N ASP A 44 -35.75 3.03 -76.84
CA ASP A 44 -35.11 2.59 -78.09
C ASP A 44 -33.91 3.45 -78.56
N ASP A 45 -33.69 4.65 -78.01
CA ASP A 45 -32.57 5.53 -78.32
C ASP A 45 -31.23 5.14 -77.63
N LEU A 46 -31.21 4.12 -76.74
CA LEU A 46 -30.02 3.75 -75.96
C LEU A 46 -29.31 2.45 -76.38
N GLN A 47 -29.81 1.72 -77.39
CA GLN A 47 -29.15 0.51 -77.90
C GLN A 47 -27.76 0.74 -78.53
N GLY A 48 -27.29 1.99 -78.63
CA GLY A 48 -26.02 2.35 -79.27
C GLY A 48 -24.86 2.74 -78.34
N ASN A 49 -25.02 2.84 -77.02
CA ASN A 49 -23.96 3.35 -76.14
C ASN A 49 -23.57 2.38 -74.99
N PRO A 50 -22.61 1.45 -75.23
CA PRO A 50 -22.23 0.42 -74.27
C PRO A 50 -21.71 0.98 -72.93
N HIS A 51 -21.09 2.17 -72.94
CA HIS A 51 -20.62 2.83 -71.72
C HIS A 51 -21.74 3.24 -70.76
N LEU A 52 -22.93 3.55 -71.29
CA LEU A 52 -24.07 3.92 -70.46
C LEU A 52 -24.73 2.69 -69.82
N GLN A 53 -24.66 1.54 -70.51
CA GLN A 53 -25.14 0.27 -70.01
C GLN A 53 -24.25 -0.25 -68.87
N ASP A 54 -22.93 -0.17 -69.01
CA ASP A 54 -21.96 -0.49 -67.95
C ASP A 54 -22.17 0.41 -66.72
N CYS A 55 -22.36 1.71 -66.94
CA CYS A 55 -22.57 2.67 -65.84
C CYS A 55 -23.90 2.45 -65.10
N ILE A 56 -24.97 2.08 -65.83
CA ILE A 56 -26.26 1.70 -65.22
C ILE A 56 -26.12 0.38 -64.43
N GLN A 57 -25.35 -0.58 -64.93
CA GLN A 57 -25.09 -1.84 -64.25
C GLN A 57 -24.28 -1.63 -62.95
N ASP A 58 -23.22 -0.81 -63.01
CA ASP A 58 -22.43 -0.44 -61.84
C ASP A 58 -23.25 0.30 -60.78
N LEU A 59 -24.09 1.26 -61.21
CA LEU A 59 -24.99 1.98 -60.29
C LEU A 59 -26.06 1.07 -59.69
N THR A 60 -26.52 0.07 -60.43
CA THR A 60 -27.46 -0.94 -59.91
C THR A 60 -26.78 -1.81 -58.86
N GLN A 61 -25.55 -2.26 -59.13
CA GLN A 61 -24.78 -3.07 -58.20
C GLN A 61 -24.36 -2.30 -56.94
N GLN A 62 -24.00 -1.02 -57.08
CA GLN A 62 -23.73 -0.13 -55.93
C GLN A 62 -24.97 0.10 -55.08
N ASN A 63 -26.15 0.31 -55.68
CA ASN A 63 -27.40 0.45 -54.94
C ASN A 63 -27.80 -0.85 -54.22
N GLU A 64 -27.59 -2.02 -54.83
CA GLU A 64 -27.83 -3.30 -54.17
C GLU A 64 -26.89 -3.52 -52.98
N MET A 65 -25.61 -3.18 -53.13
CA MET A 65 -24.63 -3.24 -52.04
C MET A 65 -24.99 -2.28 -50.90
N LEU A 66 -25.41 -1.05 -51.21
CA LEU A 66 -25.82 -0.07 -50.21
C LEU A 66 -27.03 -0.57 -49.42
N VAL A 67 -28.03 -1.13 -50.10
CA VAL A 67 -29.23 -1.68 -49.45
C VAL A 67 -28.87 -2.89 -48.59
N SER A 68 -27.97 -3.78 -49.05
CA SER A 68 -27.48 -4.91 -48.25
C SER A 68 -26.75 -4.45 -46.99
N VAL A 69 -25.87 -3.45 -47.09
CA VAL A 69 -25.13 -2.90 -45.94
C VAL A 69 -26.07 -2.20 -44.95
N VAL A 70 -27.09 -1.49 -45.44
CA VAL A 70 -28.11 -0.88 -44.58
C VAL A 70 -28.94 -1.96 -43.89
N GLU A 71 -29.36 -3.01 -44.59
CA GLU A 71 -30.07 -4.15 -43.98
C GLU A 71 -29.20 -4.86 -42.92
N GLU A 72 -27.90 -5.05 -43.15
CA GLU A 72 -26.97 -5.62 -42.16
C GLU A 72 -26.79 -4.73 -40.93
N LEU A 73 -26.62 -3.42 -41.12
CA LEU A 73 -26.47 -2.46 -40.03
C LEU A 73 -27.76 -2.33 -39.20
N GLU A 74 -28.92 -2.38 -39.85
CA GLU A 74 -30.22 -2.36 -39.18
C GLU A 74 -30.46 -3.66 -38.39
N ASN A 75 -30.10 -4.82 -38.94
CA ASN A 75 -30.18 -6.10 -38.22
C ASN A 75 -29.23 -6.14 -37.01
N GLU A 76 -28.00 -5.63 -37.15
CA GLU A 76 -27.04 -5.52 -36.04
C GLU A 76 -27.55 -4.54 -34.96
N ALA A 77 -28.15 -3.42 -35.36
CA ALA A 77 -28.76 -2.48 -34.43
C ALA A 77 -29.94 -3.11 -33.67
N ALA A 78 -30.82 -3.83 -34.39
CA ALA A 78 -31.93 -4.57 -33.79
C ALA A 78 -31.45 -5.66 -32.80
N PHE A 79 -30.39 -6.39 -33.17
CA PHE A 79 -29.76 -7.38 -32.28
C PHE A 79 -29.20 -6.74 -31.01
N ARG A 80 -28.51 -5.59 -31.12
CA ARG A 80 -27.98 -4.86 -29.97
C ARG A 80 -29.08 -4.32 -29.05
N VAL A 81 -30.17 -3.81 -29.63
CA VAL A 81 -31.34 -3.36 -28.86
C VAL A 81 -31.98 -4.53 -28.13
N SER A 82 -32.20 -5.67 -28.80
CA SER A 82 -32.75 -6.88 -28.17
C SER A 82 -31.86 -7.40 -27.03
N MET A 83 -30.54 -7.40 -27.20
CA MET A 83 -29.59 -7.77 -26.13
C MET A 83 -29.63 -6.77 -24.96
N LEU A 84 -29.82 -5.48 -25.24
CA LEU A 84 -29.96 -4.46 -24.21
C LEU A 84 -31.28 -4.59 -23.46
N GLU A 85 -32.38 -4.91 -24.15
CA GLU A 85 -33.68 -5.22 -23.56
C GLU A 85 -33.58 -6.45 -22.66
N GLU A 86 -32.94 -7.54 -23.10
CA GLU A 86 -32.74 -8.74 -22.28
C GLU A 86 -31.91 -8.43 -21.02
N LYS A 87 -30.85 -7.63 -21.16
CA LYS A 87 -30.04 -7.17 -20.01
C LYS A 87 -30.85 -6.27 -19.08
N LEU A 88 -31.67 -5.38 -19.61
CA LEU A 88 -32.52 -4.49 -18.84
C LEU A 88 -33.62 -5.29 -18.10
N GLN A 89 -34.23 -6.26 -18.77
CA GLN A 89 -35.27 -7.13 -18.22
C GLN A 89 -34.69 -8.06 -17.14
N ASN A 90 -33.51 -8.62 -17.34
CA ASN A 90 -32.78 -9.36 -16.31
C ASN A 90 -32.46 -8.48 -15.10
N THR A 91 -32.01 -7.25 -15.33
CA THR A 91 -31.72 -6.28 -14.26
C THR A 91 -33.00 -5.85 -13.53
N SER A 92 -34.11 -5.70 -14.25
CA SER A 92 -35.44 -5.41 -13.70
C SER A 92 -35.95 -6.58 -12.88
N MET A 93 -35.86 -7.83 -13.36
CA MET A 93 -36.25 -9.02 -12.59
C MET A 93 -35.41 -9.17 -11.32
N ILE A 94 -34.12 -8.86 -11.38
CA ILE A 94 -33.26 -8.84 -10.19
C ILE A 94 -33.71 -7.73 -9.23
N CYS A 95 -34.00 -6.53 -9.73
CA CYS A 95 -34.54 -5.44 -8.92
C CYS A 95 -35.91 -5.78 -8.32
N ASP A 96 -36.81 -6.41 -9.07
CA ASP A 96 -38.12 -6.87 -8.60
C ASP A 96 -37.96 -7.97 -7.56
N THR A 97 -37.01 -8.89 -7.74
CA THR A 97 -36.70 -9.93 -6.74
C THR A 97 -36.14 -9.33 -5.46
N VAL A 98 -35.28 -8.31 -5.57
CA VAL A 98 -34.74 -7.56 -4.43
C VAL A 98 -35.84 -6.73 -3.76
N MET A 99 -36.67 -6.04 -4.53
CA MET A 99 -37.81 -5.24 -4.06
C MET A 99 -38.88 -6.12 -3.41
N GLN A 100 -39.15 -7.31 -3.95
CA GLN A 100 -40.05 -8.30 -3.36
C GLN A 100 -39.46 -8.83 -2.04
N LYS A 101 -38.15 -9.09 -1.98
CA LYS A 101 -37.45 -9.39 -0.72
C LYS A 101 -37.54 -8.25 0.28
N TYR A 102 -37.54 -6.98 -0.14
CA TYR A 102 -37.78 -5.85 0.76
C TYR A 102 -39.25 -5.75 1.20
N LYS A 103 -40.19 -6.10 0.30
CA LYS A 103 -41.63 -6.11 0.56
C LYS A 103 -42.05 -7.24 1.51
N ASP A 104 -41.36 -8.39 1.43
CA ASP A 104 -41.57 -9.55 2.28
C ASP A 104 -40.82 -9.42 3.63
N ASN A 105 -39.69 -8.69 3.67
CA ASN A 105 -38.89 -8.49 4.90
C ASN A 105 -39.20 -7.19 5.67
N VAL A 106 -39.96 -6.26 5.11
CA VAL A 106 -40.38 -5.04 5.81
C VAL A 106 -41.89 -4.90 5.69
N SER A 107 -42.59 -5.23 6.78
CA SER A 107 -44.03 -5.05 6.86
C SER A 107 -44.38 -3.59 6.56
N ILE A 108 -45.20 -3.35 5.54
CA ILE A 108 -45.63 -2.01 5.07
C ILE A 108 -46.21 -1.16 6.23
N ASN A 109 -46.69 -1.81 7.30
CA ASN A 109 -47.15 -1.16 8.52
C ASN A 109 -46.03 -0.45 9.30
N PHE A 110 -44.81 -1.01 9.34
CA PHE A 110 -43.67 -0.40 10.03
C PHE A 110 -43.22 0.90 9.36
N LEU A 111 -43.17 0.91 8.03
CA LEU A 111 -42.84 2.12 7.25
C LEU A 111 -43.91 3.20 7.38
N LYS A 112 -45.19 2.80 7.46
CA LYS A 112 -46.30 3.74 7.65
C LYS A 112 -46.27 4.38 9.05
N GLU A 113 -45.97 3.60 10.09
CA GLU A 113 -45.83 4.09 11.47
C GLU A 113 -44.58 4.96 11.66
N THR A 114 -43.48 4.59 11.00
CA THR A 114 -42.23 5.37 11.05
C THR A 114 -42.39 6.70 10.30
N CYS A 115 -43.04 6.70 9.14
CA CYS A 115 -43.34 7.93 8.40
C CYS A 115 -44.33 8.85 9.14
N GLN A 116 -45.36 8.30 9.79
CA GLN A 116 -46.25 9.08 10.65
C GLN A 116 -45.50 9.68 11.85
N SER A 117 -44.60 8.92 12.47
CA SER A 117 -43.75 9.42 13.57
C SER A 117 -42.79 10.52 13.08
N LEU A 118 -42.23 10.38 11.88
CA LEU A 118 -41.35 11.39 11.30
C LEU A 118 -42.10 12.69 10.99
N MET A 119 -43.35 12.61 10.51
CA MET A 119 -44.19 13.78 10.29
C MET A 119 -44.55 14.51 11.60
N LEU A 120 -44.73 13.77 12.71
CA LEU A 120 -44.97 14.37 14.03
C LEU A 120 -43.72 15.09 14.55
N VAL A 121 -42.53 14.47 14.44
CA VAL A 121 -41.25 15.13 14.78
C VAL A 121 -41.02 16.37 13.92
N GLN A 122 -41.34 16.30 12.63
CA GLN A 122 -41.20 17.43 11.74
C GLN A 122 -42.09 18.61 12.15
N ASN A 123 -43.33 18.35 12.57
CA ASN A 123 -44.23 19.37 13.10
C ASN A 123 -43.72 19.97 14.42
N ASP A 124 -43.10 19.17 15.27
CA ASP A 124 -42.51 19.64 16.53
C ASP A 124 -41.28 20.52 16.27
N VAL A 125 -40.46 20.19 15.28
CA VAL A 125 -39.33 21.04 14.84
C VAL A 125 -39.83 22.37 14.27
N TYR A 126 -40.90 22.37 13.47
CA TYR A 126 -41.51 23.61 12.98
C TYR A 126 -42.09 24.45 14.11
N SER A 127 -42.74 23.83 15.09
CA SER A 127 -43.27 24.51 16.28
C SER A 127 -42.15 25.10 17.14
N LEU A 128 -41.01 24.41 17.24
CA LEU A 128 -39.83 24.89 17.96
C LEU A 128 -39.16 26.08 17.24
N LEU A 129 -39.08 26.02 15.91
CA LEU A 129 -38.55 27.10 15.10
C LEU A 129 -39.44 28.35 15.17
N GLU A 130 -40.76 28.16 15.15
CA GLU A 130 -41.70 29.27 15.31
C GLU A 130 -41.66 29.84 16.74
N PHE A 131 -41.46 29.01 17.77
CA PHE A 131 -41.20 29.47 19.14
C PHE A 131 -39.94 30.33 19.22
N ILE A 132 -38.82 29.85 18.67
CA ILE A 132 -37.55 30.59 18.62
C ILE A 132 -37.72 31.90 17.85
N LYS A 133 -38.53 31.90 16.78
CA LYS A 133 -38.82 33.09 15.99
C LYS A 133 -39.67 34.10 16.79
N ARG A 134 -40.70 33.66 17.52
CA ARG A 134 -41.49 34.52 18.42
C ARG A 134 -40.63 35.14 19.52
N VAL A 135 -39.75 34.35 20.13
CA VAL A 135 -38.79 34.82 21.14
C VAL A 135 -37.84 35.87 20.54
N ARG A 136 -37.31 35.64 19.33
CA ARG A 136 -36.35 36.59 18.72
C ARG A 136 -37.00 37.86 18.18
N GLN A 137 -38.21 37.76 17.63
CA GLN A 137 -38.84 38.87 16.90
C GLN A 137 -39.82 39.68 17.76
N HIS A 138 -40.50 39.02 18.71
CA HIS A 138 -41.53 39.64 19.54
C HIS A 138 -41.21 39.58 21.03
N ASN A 139 -40.09 38.94 21.42
CA ASN A 139 -39.68 38.71 22.80
C ASN A 139 -40.78 38.04 23.66
N ASP A 140 -41.61 37.25 22.98
CA ASP A 140 -42.69 36.47 23.59
C ASP A 140 -42.19 35.04 23.82
N TRP A 141 -42.24 34.62 25.07
CA TRP A 141 -41.76 33.32 25.56
C TRP A 141 -42.91 32.33 25.77
N SER A 142 -44.13 32.68 25.35
CA SER A 142 -45.27 31.78 25.44
C SER A 142 -45.23 30.70 24.37
N THR A 143 -45.53 29.46 24.78
CA THR A 143 -45.75 28.32 23.90
C THR A 143 -47.21 28.20 23.45
N ASP A 144 -48.05 29.19 23.76
CA ASP A 144 -49.48 29.13 23.46
C ASP A 144 -49.74 29.03 21.95
N GLY A 145 -50.54 28.03 21.58
CA GLY A 145 -50.86 27.69 20.18
C GLY A 145 -49.78 26.89 19.44
N LEU A 146 -48.72 26.44 20.12
CA LEU A 146 -47.72 25.51 19.58
C LEU A 146 -47.94 24.11 20.15
N ASN A 147 -48.04 23.11 19.27
CA ASN A 147 -48.32 21.74 19.65
C ASN A 147 -47.07 20.89 19.51
N PHE A 148 -46.67 20.25 20.61
CA PHE A 148 -45.54 19.33 20.66
C PHE A 148 -46.05 17.92 21.00
N HIS A 149 -45.62 16.93 20.23
CA HIS A 149 -46.10 15.56 20.36
C HIS A 149 -45.12 14.70 21.16
N THR A 150 -45.65 13.91 22.08
CA THR A 150 -44.85 12.98 22.89
C THR A 150 -44.81 11.62 22.20
N ILE A 151 -43.66 11.24 21.64
CA ILE A 151 -43.49 9.95 20.97
C ILE A 151 -43.13 8.89 22.01
N ASN A 152 -43.87 7.79 22.02
CA ASN A 152 -43.63 6.69 22.95
C ASN A 152 -42.42 5.84 22.46
N PRO A 153 -41.29 5.77 23.19
CA PRO A 153 -40.05 5.14 22.71
C PRO A 153 -40.19 3.63 22.46
N SER A 154 -41.18 2.99 23.06
CA SER A 154 -41.42 1.55 22.96
C SER A 154 -41.84 1.08 21.55
N LEU A 155 -42.40 1.99 20.74
CA LEU A 155 -42.84 1.68 19.37
C LEU A 155 -41.67 1.71 18.35
N LEU A 156 -40.59 2.45 18.65
CA LEU A 156 -39.42 2.54 17.77
C LEU A 156 -38.36 1.46 18.05
N LEU A 157 -38.46 0.76 19.19
CA LEU A 157 -37.46 -0.18 19.70
C LEU A 157 -38.01 -1.59 19.94
N GLN A 158 -39.03 -2.03 19.21
CA GLN A 158 -39.29 -3.47 19.14
C GLN A 158 -38.14 -4.13 18.35
N LYS A 159 -37.23 -4.75 19.11
CA LYS A 159 -36.23 -5.72 18.64
C LYS A 159 -36.85 -6.62 17.58
N THR A 160 -36.35 -6.52 16.36
CA THR A 160 -36.58 -7.50 15.32
C THR A 160 -36.09 -8.86 15.81
N GLU A 161 -37.03 -9.80 15.96
CA GLU A 161 -36.83 -11.19 16.36
C GLU A 161 -36.12 -12.00 15.26
N TRP A 162 -34.91 -11.61 14.86
CA TRP A 162 -34.16 -12.30 13.80
C TRP A 162 -33.26 -13.43 14.32
N ALA A 163 -33.15 -13.60 15.64
CA ALA A 163 -32.22 -14.54 16.26
C ALA A 163 -32.87 -15.77 16.94
N LYS A 164 -34.18 -16.00 16.78
CA LYS A 164 -34.88 -17.18 17.33
C LYS A 164 -35.95 -17.72 16.39
N SER A 165 -35.55 -18.22 15.22
CA SER A 165 -36.41 -19.11 14.43
C SER A 165 -35.57 -20.14 13.68
N ASN A 166 -34.97 -21.08 14.42
CA ASN A 166 -34.64 -22.41 13.91
C ASN A 166 -34.85 -23.39 15.06
N GLY A 167 -36.06 -23.95 15.12
CA GLY A 167 -36.42 -24.96 16.11
C GLY A 167 -37.83 -24.83 16.66
N ILE A 168 -38.86 -24.93 15.80
CA ILE A 168 -40.18 -25.42 16.25
C ILE A 168 -40.70 -26.45 15.25
N ALA A 169 -40.90 -27.65 15.79
CA ALA A 169 -41.56 -28.78 15.17
C ALA A 169 -42.98 -28.44 14.68
N PRO A 170 -43.47 -29.07 13.60
CA PRO A 170 -44.80 -28.83 13.08
C PRO A 170 -45.84 -29.49 14.00
N LYS A 171 -46.80 -28.72 14.50
CA LYS A 171 -48.05 -29.25 15.05
C LYS A 171 -49.20 -29.00 14.09
N SER A 172 -49.66 -30.11 13.50
CA SER A 172 -51.05 -30.51 13.23
C SER A 172 -52.06 -29.44 12.79
N VAL A 173 -52.61 -29.60 11.59
CA VAL A 173 -54.04 -29.96 11.38
C VAL A 173 -54.15 -30.81 10.10
N ASP A 174 -54.75 -31.99 10.25
CA ASP A 174 -55.57 -32.81 9.34
C ASP A 174 -55.90 -32.22 7.95
N SER A 175 -56.03 -32.94 6.84
CA SER A 175 -56.12 -34.37 6.52
C SER A 175 -56.24 -34.48 4.98
N VAL A 176 -55.73 -35.58 4.39
CA VAL A 176 -56.38 -36.45 3.40
C VAL A 176 -55.33 -37.35 2.73
N GLN A 177 -55.65 -38.64 2.75
CA GLN A 177 -54.97 -39.87 2.32
C GLN A 177 -54.31 -39.76 0.92
N ILE A 178 -53.27 -40.53 0.57
CA ILE A 178 -53.37 -41.96 0.20
C ILE A 178 -51.99 -42.65 0.22
N HIS A 179 -52.01 -43.81 0.90
CA HIS A 179 -51.23 -45.06 0.86
C HIS A 179 -49.81 -45.16 0.25
N ALA A 180 -48.87 -45.50 1.15
CA ALA A 180 -48.11 -46.76 1.23
C ALA A 180 -47.54 -47.42 -0.05
N LYS A 181 -46.20 -47.53 -0.08
CA LYS A 181 -45.52 -48.84 -0.12
C LYS A 181 -44.04 -48.71 0.32
N MET A 182 -43.73 -49.32 1.47
CA MET A 182 -42.38 -49.70 1.86
C MET A 182 -41.89 -50.85 0.97
N VAL A 183 -40.61 -50.81 0.57
CA VAL A 183 -39.76 -52.00 0.48
C VAL A 183 -38.40 -51.67 1.10
N HIS A 184 -38.00 -52.49 2.08
CA HIS A 184 -36.71 -52.58 2.75
C HIS A 184 -35.52 -52.59 1.76
N VAL A 185 -34.30 -52.19 2.12
CA VAL A 185 -33.35 -52.99 2.91
C VAL A 185 -32.20 -52.12 3.44
N SER A 186 -31.83 -52.44 4.67
CA SER A 186 -30.72 -51.96 5.51
C SER A 186 -29.35 -52.34 4.93
N ASP A 187 -28.33 -51.47 5.06
CA ASP A 187 -27.10 -51.74 5.83
C ASP A 187 -26.00 -50.65 5.62
N GLU A 188 -25.30 -50.35 6.73
CA GLU A 188 -23.94 -49.77 6.85
C GLU A 188 -23.70 -48.22 6.88
N PRO A 189 -22.62 -47.74 7.55
CA PRO A 189 -22.64 -47.07 8.87
C PRO A 189 -22.30 -45.54 8.81
N PRO A 190 -22.29 -44.80 9.95
CA PRO A 190 -22.08 -43.35 9.94
C PRO A 190 -20.59 -43.03 9.90
N THR A 191 -20.13 -42.34 8.86
CA THR A 191 -18.79 -41.76 8.80
C THR A 191 -18.83 -40.26 8.56
N GLN A 192 -18.29 -39.56 9.57
CA GLN A 192 -17.48 -38.34 9.47
C GLN A 192 -18.19 -36.99 9.40
N GLU A 193 -18.73 -36.61 10.56
CA GLU A 193 -18.78 -35.24 11.08
C GLU A 193 -17.37 -34.74 11.48
N LEU A 194 -16.42 -34.80 10.55
CA LEU A 194 -15.01 -34.47 10.76
C LEU A 194 -14.43 -33.77 9.52
N HIS A 195 -14.96 -32.60 9.14
CA HIS A 195 -14.27 -31.76 8.15
C HIS A 195 -14.56 -30.25 8.19
N PHE A 196 -15.28 -29.74 9.19
CA PHE A 196 -15.63 -28.31 9.25
C PHE A 196 -14.85 -27.49 10.29
N GLN A 197 -14.23 -28.11 11.30
CA GLN A 197 -13.49 -27.38 12.36
C GLN A 197 -12.01 -27.12 12.04
N LEU A 198 -11.38 -27.92 11.18
CA LEU A 198 -9.94 -27.80 10.87
C LEU A 198 -9.59 -26.57 10.01
N ARG A 199 -10.52 -26.01 9.23
CA ARG A 199 -10.23 -24.89 8.31
C ARG A 199 -10.22 -23.51 8.98
N ASP A 200 -10.98 -23.31 10.06
CA ASP A 200 -11.04 -22.02 10.75
C ASP A 200 -9.82 -21.81 11.67
N GLU A 201 -9.30 -22.87 12.28
CA GLU A 201 -8.08 -22.81 13.10
C GLU A 201 -6.83 -22.56 12.25
N GLU A 202 -6.73 -23.18 11.08
CA GLU A 202 -5.66 -22.93 10.11
C GLU A 202 -5.70 -21.48 9.59
N LEU A 203 -6.90 -20.97 9.28
CA LEU A 203 -7.08 -19.59 8.82
C LEU A 203 -6.73 -18.56 9.92
N GLN A 204 -7.11 -18.83 11.17
CA GLN A 204 -6.75 -18.00 12.33
C GLN A 204 -5.24 -18.06 12.61
N CYS A 205 -4.62 -19.23 12.47
CA CYS A 205 -3.18 -19.42 12.64
C CYS A 205 -2.38 -18.66 11.57
N VAL A 206 -2.81 -18.71 10.31
CA VAL A 206 -2.21 -17.95 9.20
C VAL A 206 -2.38 -16.45 9.41
N LYS A 207 -3.56 -15.99 9.84
CA LYS A 207 -3.82 -14.57 10.13
C LYS A 207 -2.95 -14.05 11.29
N LYS A 208 -2.78 -14.85 12.34
CA LYS A 208 -1.92 -14.51 13.47
C LYS A 208 -0.44 -14.46 13.07
N SER A 209 0.02 -15.43 12.27
CA SER A 209 1.38 -15.46 11.71
C SER A 209 1.66 -14.26 10.80
N LEU A 210 0.70 -13.87 9.95
CA LEU A 210 0.80 -12.67 9.10
C LEU A 210 0.91 -11.38 9.92
N LEU A 211 0.15 -11.26 11.01
CA LEU A 211 0.25 -10.12 11.93
C LEU A 211 1.62 -10.08 12.64
N GLU A 212 2.11 -11.21 13.11
CA GLU A 212 3.43 -11.32 13.75
C GLU A 212 4.58 -10.97 12.77
N ILE A 213 4.46 -11.37 11.49
CA ILE A 213 5.41 -11.02 10.43
C ILE A 213 5.34 -9.52 10.10
N GLN A 214 4.13 -8.97 9.99
CA GLN A 214 3.92 -7.54 9.73
C GLN A 214 4.55 -6.68 10.84
N ASP A 215 4.34 -7.04 12.10
CA ASP A 215 4.91 -6.35 13.25
C ASP A 215 6.44 -6.46 13.29
N SER A 216 6.99 -7.64 12.98
CA SER A 216 8.45 -7.83 12.89
C SER A 216 9.10 -7.01 11.78
N LEU A 217 8.46 -6.89 10.62
CA LEU A 217 8.94 -6.08 9.51
C LEU A 217 8.87 -4.59 9.85
N LEU A 218 7.80 -4.13 10.50
CA LEU A 218 7.67 -2.74 10.93
C LEU A 218 8.78 -2.36 11.92
N ILE A 219 9.09 -3.23 12.87
CA ILE A 219 10.20 -3.05 13.81
C ILE A 219 11.54 -2.96 13.07
N LYS A 220 11.85 -3.90 12.17
CA LYS A 220 13.12 -3.88 11.41
C LYS A 220 13.26 -2.65 10.50
N VAL A 221 12.17 -2.20 9.87
CA VAL A 221 12.19 -0.97 9.06
C VAL A 221 12.46 0.24 9.94
N SER A 222 11.87 0.30 11.14
CA SER A 222 12.13 1.38 12.09
C SER A 222 13.57 1.37 12.62
N GLU A 223 14.14 0.21 12.94
CA GLU A 223 15.54 0.06 13.37
C GLU A 223 16.51 0.50 12.26
N LYS A 224 16.27 0.10 11.01
CA LYS A 224 17.08 0.53 9.87
C LYS A 224 16.94 2.01 9.57
N TYR A 225 15.76 2.59 9.80
CA TYR A 225 15.55 4.03 9.65
C TYR A 225 16.35 4.82 10.70
N GLU A 226 16.34 4.40 11.97
CA GLU A 226 17.12 5.01 13.04
C GLU A 226 18.64 4.83 12.86
N GLU A 227 19.09 3.66 12.40
CA GLU A 227 20.49 3.42 12.03
C GLU A 227 20.94 4.37 10.91
N ASN A 228 20.11 4.57 9.88
CA ASN A 228 20.39 5.52 8.80
C ASN A 228 20.45 6.97 9.31
N LEU A 229 19.56 7.35 10.22
CA LEU A 229 19.55 8.66 10.86
C LEU A 229 20.81 8.91 11.70
N THR A 230 21.28 7.90 12.40
CA THR A 230 22.50 7.96 13.21
C THR A 230 23.74 8.13 12.32
N LEU A 231 23.85 7.33 11.25
CA LEU A 231 24.92 7.45 10.26
C LEU A 231 24.93 8.84 9.60
N ARG A 232 23.76 9.40 9.27
CA ARG A 232 23.67 10.77 8.72
C ARG A 232 24.19 11.83 9.71
N ARG A 233 23.93 11.68 11.01
CA ARG A 233 24.45 12.60 12.04
C ARG A 233 25.98 12.46 12.18
N GLU A 234 26.51 11.26 12.11
CA GLU A 234 27.97 11.02 12.15
C GLU A 234 28.68 11.61 10.94
N VAL A 235 28.13 11.44 9.73
CA VAL A 235 28.65 12.06 8.50
C VAL A 235 28.67 13.58 8.63
N GLN A 236 27.59 14.20 9.10
CA GLN A 236 27.54 15.66 9.32
C GLN A 236 28.57 16.15 10.33
N LYS A 237 28.80 15.36 11.40
CA LYS A 237 29.84 15.68 12.39
C LYS A 237 31.23 15.60 11.77
N LEU A 238 31.53 14.55 11.00
CA LEU A 238 32.80 14.41 10.30
C LEU A 238 33.03 15.53 9.28
N GLU A 239 32.00 15.94 8.53
CA GLU A 239 32.06 17.08 7.61
C GLU A 239 32.39 18.39 8.35
N TYR A 240 31.79 18.61 9.52
CA TYR A 240 32.07 19.76 10.36
C TYR A 240 33.51 19.75 10.91
N ASP A 241 33.99 18.59 11.39
CA ASP A 241 35.35 18.43 11.91
C ASP A 241 36.39 18.64 10.79
N ILE A 242 36.13 18.13 9.58
CA ILE A 242 36.96 18.39 8.39
C ILE A 242 37.00 19.89 8.07
N HIS A 243 35.85 20.58 8.14
CA HIS A 243 35.80 22.02 7.90
C HIS A 243 36.64 22.79 8.93
N LEU A 244 36.57 22.42 10.20
CA LEU A 244 37.37 23.02 11.27
C LEU A 244 38.88 22.80 11.04
N MET A 245 39.27 21.56 10.70
CA MET A 245 40.66 21.23 10.39
C MET A 245 41.19 22.04 9.20
N LEU A 246 40.40 22.20 8.13
CA LEU A 246 40.78 23.02 6.98
C LEU A 246 40.94 24.51 7.36
N GLN A 247 40.13 25.01 8.29
CA GLN A 247 40.26 26.37 8.80
C GLN A 247 41.53 26.54 9.65
N GLU A 248 41.86 25.55 10.49
CA GLU A 248 43.12 25.54 11.24
C GLU A 248 44.34 25.49 10.32
N ILE A 249 44.34 24.64 9.29
CA ILE A 249 45.41 24.56 8.29
C ILE A 249 45.63 25.94 7.65
N LYS A 250 44.57 26.60 7.19
CA LYS A 250 44.65 27.96 6.62
C LYS A 250 45.24 28.97 7.61
N SER A 251 44.92 28.86 8.90
CA SER A 251 45.46 29.75 9.93
C SER A 251 46.96 29.51 10.16
N ARG A 252 47.40 28.23 10.13
CA ARG A 252 48.80 27.83 10.26
C ARG A 252 49.61 28.28 9.05
N ASP A 253 49.07 28.14 7.84
CA ASP A 253 49.72 28.62 6.61
C ASP A 253 49.95 30.14 6.64
N SER A 254 48.96 30.90 7.12
CA SER A 254 49.11 32.36 7.31
C SER A 254 50.17 32.72 8.37
N LEU A 255 50.31 31.90 9.42
CA LEU A 255 51.35 32.09 10.42
C LEU A 255 52.74 31.78 9.85
N ILE A 256 52.86 30.68 9.09
CA ILE A 256 54.10 30.30 8.39
C ILE A 256 54.54 31.43 7.46
N GLU A 257 53.61 32.01 6.68
CA GLU A 257 53.91 33.13 5.79
C GLU A 257 54.45 34.35 6.55
N LYS A 258 53.83 34.70 7.70
CA LYS A 258 54.32 35.77 8.58
C LYS A 258 55.71 35.47 9.16
N MET A 259 55.95 34.24 9.62
CA MET A 259 57.24 33.83 10.15
C MET A 259 58.33 33.85 9.08
N GLN A 260 58.02 33.44 7.86
CA GLN A 260 58.94 33.53 6.72
C GLN A 260 59.30 34.97 6.37
N ILE A 261 58.34 35.91 6.45
CA ILE A 261 58.60 37.35 6.28
C ILE A 261 59.52 37.86 7.40
N GLN A 262 59.26 37.47 8.64
CA GLN A 262 60.06 37.89 9.79
C GLN A 262 61.49 37.34 9.76
N ILE A 263 61.68 36.08 9.35
CA ILE A 263 63.01 35.48 9.12
C ILE A 263 63.75 36.26 8.03
N LYS A 264 63.09 36.61 6.92
CA LYS A 264 63.70 37.44 5.86
C LYS A 264 64.15 38.80 6.39
N LEU A 265 63.34 39.47 7.22
CA LEU A 265 63.67 40.75 7.84
C LEU A 265 64.86 40.64 8.81
N LEU A 266 64.86 39.65 9.71
CA LEU A 266 65.94 39.42 10.67
C LEU A 266 67.27 39.04 9.97
N THR A 267 67.19 38.27 8.88
CA THR A 267 68.36 37.92 8.05
C THR A 267 68.92 39.15 7.32
N GLN A 268 68.07 40.14 7.05
CA GLN A 268 68.45 41.41 6.43
C GLN A 268 69.06 42.37 7.47
N GLU A 269 68.55 42.39 8.70
CA GLU A 269 69.10 43.14 9.84
C GLU A 269 70.46 42.59 10.32
N GLN A 270 70.64 41.26 10.35
CA GLN A 270 71.92 40.62 10.67
C GLN A 270 73.03 40.94 9.65
N LYS A 271 72.68 41.20 8.38
CA LYS A 271 73.66 41.65 7.37
C LYS A 271 74.08 43.11 7.54
N THR A 272 73.42 43.87 8.41
CA THR A 272 73.65 45.32 8.61
C THR A 272 74.20 45.71 9.99
N SER A 273 74.37 44.75 10.91
CA SER A 273 74.84 45.00 12.28
C SER A 273 76.26 44.49 12.50
N ALA A 274 77.17 45.39 12.91
CA ALA A 274 78.60 45.16 13.06
C ALA A 274 79.06 45.05 14.53
N ASP A 275 78.29 44.39 15.40
CA ASP A 275 78.68 44.16 16.80
C ASP A 275 78.81 42.67 17.10
N ASN A 276 80.02 42.15 16.91
CA ASN A 276 80.41 40.75 17.06
C ASN A 276 81.32 40.53 18.27
N GLN A 277 80.85 40.84 19.49
CA GLN A 277 81.61 40.53 20.71
C GLN A 277 80.82 39.91 21.88
N HIS A 278 79.52 39.65 21.73
CA HIS A 278 78.73 38.91 22.73
C HIS A 278 78.41 37.45 22.32
N TRP A 279 78.72 37.05 21.09
CA TRP A 279 78.26 35.78 20.50
C TRP A 279 79.11 34.56 20.81
N GLU A 280 80.32 34.69 21.36
CA GLU A 280 81.20 33.55 21.65
C GLU A 280 80.78 32.73 22.88
N GLU A 281 80.06 33.31 23.85
CA GLU A 281 79.59 32.60 25.05
C GLU A 281 78.20 31.95 24.89
N VAL A 282 77.35 32.45 23.98
CA VAL A 282 75.96 31.97 23.80
C VAL A 282 75.82 31.01 22.60
N ALA A 283 76.79 31.01 21.69
CA ALA A 283 76.80 30.15 20.50
C ALA A 283 76.73 28.63 20.79
N PRO A 284 77.38 28.07 21.83
CA PRO A 284 77.30 26.63 22.10
C PRO A 284 75.90 26.18 22.55
N ASP A 285 75.25 26.97 23.41
CA ASP A 285 73.92 26.70 23.96
C ASP A 285 72.81 26.89 22.90
N LEU A 286 72.95 27.90 22.04
CA LEU A 286 72.05 28.07 20.90
C LEU A 286 72.20 26.94 19.89
N LYS A 287 73.43 26.49 19.60
CA LYS A 287 73.68 25.39 18.68
C LYS A 287 73.20 24.04 19.22
N MET A 288 73.23 23.84 20.54
CA MET A 288 72.64 22.67 21.19
C MET A 288 71.11 22.71 21.13
N LYS A 289 70.48 23.86 21.37
CA LYS A 289 69.02 24.02 21.20
C LYS A 289 68.58 23.89 19.74
N GLU A 290 69.36 24.42 18.81
CA GLU A 290 69.12 24.31 17.37
C GLU A 290 69.20 22.85 16.91
N ASN A 291 70.19 22.09 17.37
CA ASN A 291 70.26 20.64 17.11
C ASN A 291 69.07 19.87 17.71
N ILE A 292 68.62 20.20 18.93
CA ILE A 292 67.46 19.54 19.55
C ILE A 292 66.16 19.86 18.78
N ILE A 293 66.01 21.11 18.34
CA ILE A 293 64.85 21.55 17.55
C ILE A 293 64.88 20.92 16.15
N GLU A 294 66.04 20.83 15.49
CA GLU A 294 66.18 20.11 14.22
C GLU A 294 65.86 18.62 14.38
N GLN A 295 66.28 18.01 15.48
CA GLN A 295 66.03 16.60 15.76
C GLN A 295 64.54 16.33 16.03
N GLN A 296 63.86 17.20 16.78
CA GLN A 296 62.41 17.13 16.98
C GLN A 296 61.63 17.41 15.69
N ALA A 297 62.03 18.41 14.91
CA ALA A 297 61.38 18.73 13.64
C ALA A 297 61.55 17.62 12.59
N THR A 298 62.68 16.92 12.60
CA THR A 298 62.89 15.76 11.71
C THR A 298 62.09 14.54 12.15
N GLU A 299 61.95 14.28 13.45
CA GLU A 299 61.07 13.23 13.97
C GLU A 299 59.59 13.51 13.65
N GLU A 300 59.11 14.74 13.87
CA GLU A 300 57.75 15.14 13.52
C GLU A 300 57.48 15.05 12.00
N LEU A 301 58.47 15.42 11.16
CA LEU A 301 58.36 15.30 9.72
C LEU A 301 58.28 13.84 9.26
N GLU A 302 59.08 12.94 9.86
CA GLU A 302 59.03 11.50 9.58
C GLU A 302 57.74 10.84 10.07
N GLU A 303 57.19 11.30 11.21
CA GLU A 303 55.87 10.87 11.67
C GLU A 303 54.75 11.36 10.73
N TYR A 304 54.83 12.60 10.25
CA TYR A 304 53.86 13.16 9.31
C TYR A 304 53.92 12.44 7.95
N LYS A 305 55.12 12.11 7.45
CA LYS A 305 55.28 11.28 6.24
C LYS A 305 54.65 9.90 6.40
N ARG A 306 54.87 9.23 7.54
CA ARG A 306 54.23 7.93 7.82
C ARG A 306 52.71 8.03 7.84
N LYS A 307 52.16 9.03 8.54
CA LYS A 307 50.69 9.27 8.58
C LYS A 307 50.14 9.57 7.19
N TYR A 308 50.85 10.36 6.38
CA TYR A 308 50.45 10.65 5.01
C TYR A 308 50.44 9.38 4.14
N GLU A 309 51.47 8.52 4.28
CA GLU A 309 51.57 7.25 3.55
C GLU A 309 50.47 6.26 3.98
N ASP A 310 50.15 6.18 5.28
CA ASP A 310 49.04 5.38 5.80
C ASP A 310 47.68 5.86 5.26
N ILE A 311 47.45 7.17 5.22
CA ILE A 311 46.23 7.76 4.63
C ILE A 311 46.17 7.49 3.13
N GLN A 312 47.29 7.62 2.41
CA GLN A 312 47.36 7.34 0.98
C GLN A 312 47.05 5.86 0.68
N ASN A 313 47.56 4.95 1.51
CA ASN A 313 47.28 3.51 1.42
C ASN A 313 45.81 3.23 1.70
N ALA A 314 45.23 3.80 2.76
CA ALA A 314 43.82 3.66 3.09
C ALA A 314 42.90 4.19 1.97
N LEU A 315 43.26 5.33 1.37
CA LEU A 315 42.53 5.92 0.24
C LEU A 315 42.57 4.99 -0.98
N THR A 316 43.72 4.37 -1.24
CA THR A 316 43.90 3.41 -2.35
C THR A 316 43.09 2.13 -2.10
N THR A 317 43.05 1.63 -0.86
CA THR A 317 42.20 0.49 -0.49
C THR A 317 40.71 0.80 -0.68
N LEU A 318 40.24 1.95 -0.18
CA LEU A 318 38.86 2.41 -0.37
C LEU A 318 38.50 2.58 -1.85
N GLN A 319 39.41 3.09 -2.67
CA GLN A 319 39.22 3.22 -4.11
C GLN A 319 39.03 1.84 -4.78
N CYS A 320 39.87 0.86 -4.42
CA CYS A 320 39.75 -0.52 -4.92
C CYS A 320 38.44 -1.18 -4.48
N GLU A 321 38.01 -0.98 -3.24
CA GLU A 321 36.73 -1.50 -2.73
C GLU A 321 35.53 -0.87 -3.43
N TYR A 322 35.57 0.44 -3.68
CA TYR A 322 34.56 1.16 -4.44
C TYR A 322 34.46 0.63 -5.88
N ASP A 323 35.59 0.45 -6.57
CA ASP A 323 35.60 -0.08 -7.93
C ASP A 323 35.11 -1.53 -7.99
N ALA A 324 35.47 -2.37 -7.01
CA ALA A 324 34.96 -3.73 -6.89
C ALA A 324 33.43 -3.76 -6.64
N ALA A 325 32.93 -2.90 -5.76
CA ALA A 325 31.50 -2.78 -5.50
C ALA A 325 30.73 -2.28 -6.73
N LYS A 326 31.31 -1.32 -7.47
CA LYS A 326 30.74 -0.79 -8.71
C LYS A 326 30.63 -1.86 -9.80
N VAL A 327 31.69 -2.65 -10.02
CA VAL A 327 31.68 -3.77 -10.98
C VAL A 327 30.64 -4.81 -10.56
N SER A 328 30.59 -5.18 -9.27
CA SER A 328 29.59 -6.12 -8.75
C SER A 328 28.15 -5.64 -8.98
N TRP A 329 27.88 -4.36 -8.73
CA TRP A 329 26.57 -3.75 -9.00
C TRP A 329 26.21 -3.78 -10.48
N GLN A 330 27.15 -3.41 -11.36
CA GLN A 330 26.94 -3.44 -12.80
C GLN A 330 26.65 -4.85 -13.32
N SER A 331 27.35 -5.88 -12.81
CA SER A 331 27.06 -7.27 -13.15
C SER A 331 25.67 -7.71 -12.69
N ARG A 332 25.22 -7.30 -11.49
CA ARG A 332 23.86 -7.63 -11.01
C ARG A 332 22.78 -6.97 -11.85
N ILE A 333 22.99 -5.72 -12.28
CA ILE A 333 22.08 -5.02 -13.19
C ILE A 333 22.00 -5.76 -14.52
N ALA A 334 23.14 -6.12 -15.12
CA ALA A 334 23.18 -6.84 -16.39
C ALA A 334 22.41 -8.18 -16.34
N VAL A 335 22.58 -8.95 -15.25
CA VAL A 335 21.83 -10.20 -15.05
C VAL A 335 20.33 -9.94 -14.93
N SER A 336 19.92 -8.93 -14.15
CA SER A 336 18.49 -8.59 -14.03
C SER A 336 17.88 -8.11 -15.34
N GLU A 337 18.63 -7.39 -16.17
CA GLU A 337 18.18 -6.98 -17.50
C GLU A 337 17.99 -8.18 -18.44
N ASP A 338 18.85 -9.19 -18.36
CA ASP A 338 18.69 -10.43 -19.12
C ASP A 338 17.47 -11.24 -18.67
N GLU A 339 17.20 -11.30 -17.36
CA GLU A 339 15.98 -11.92 -16.83
C GLU A 339 14.72 -11.19 -17.31
N ILE A 340 14.70 -9.85 -17.27
CA ILE A 340 13.61 -9.05 -17.82
C ILE A 340 13.43 -9.33 -19.31
N ARG A 341 14.52 -9.40 -20.09
CA ARG A 341 14.48 -9.73 -21.51
C ARG A 341 13.86 -11.12 -21.76
N MET A 342 14.16 -12.11 -20.90
CA MET A 342 13.55 -13.44 -21.02
C MET A 342 12.06 -13.41 -20.70
N LEU A 343 11.65 -12.76 -19.61
CA LEU A 343 10.24 -12.63 -19.22
C LEU A 343 9.40 -11.90 -20.27
N ILE A 344 9.97 -10.90 -20.95
CA ILE A 344 9.29 -10.22 -22.07
C ILE A 344 9.03 -11.20 -23.23
N ARG A 345 9.99 -12.07 -23.58
CA ARG A 345 9.80 -13.09 -24.62
C ARG A 345 8.75 -14.12 -24.20
N GLU A 346 8.79 -14.56 -22.95
CA GLU A 346 7.81 -15.53 -22.43
C GLU A 346 6.40 -14.97 -22.43
N ASN A 347 6.21 -13.71 -22.02
CA ASN A 347 4.93 -13.02 -22.11
C ASN A 347 4.42 -12.86 -23.55
N ALA A 348 5.32 -12.63 -24.52
CA ALA A 348 4.95 -12.61 -25.92
C ALA A 348 4.43 -13.98 -26.39
N ASN A 349 5.13 -15.07 -26.02
CA ASN A 349 4.69 -16.43 -26.32
C ASN A 349 3.36 -16.79 -25.65
N ILE A 350 3.14 -16.41 -24.40
CA ILE A 350 1.86 -16.64 -23.70
C ILE A 350 0.73 -15.90 -24.41
N LYS A 351 0.98 -14.67 -24.87
CA LYS A 351 -0.02 -13.88 -25.61
C LYS A 351 -0.38 -14.52 -26.94
N GLU A 352 0.60 -15.06 -27.66
CA GLU A 352 0.39 -15.81 -28.89
C GLU A 352 -0.39 -17.11 -28.64
N ASN A 353 -0.01 -17.89 -27.62
CA ASN A 353 -0.74 -19.08 -27.23
C ASN A 353 -2.19 -18.79 -26.84
N ARG A 354 -2.45 -17.69 -26.13
CA ARG A 354 -3.82 -17.28 -25.78
C ARG A 354 -4.64 -16.93 -27.02
N LYS A 355 -4.01 -16.29 -28.02
CA LYS A 355 -4.66 -16.03 -29.30
C LYS A 355 -5.02 -17.33 -30.01
N ASN A 356 -4.09 -18.28 -30.07
CA ASN A 356 -4.33 -19.60 -30.66
C ASN A 356 -5.43 -20.38 -29.92
N CYS A 357 -5.48 -20.31 -28.58
CA CYS A 357 -6.56 -20.92 -27.81
C CYS A 357 -7.91 -20.29 -28.13
N ASN A 358 -8.00 -18.96 -28.24
CA ASN A 358 -9.25 -18.29 -28.60
C ASN A 358 -9.71 -18.69 -30.02
N GLU A 359 -8.79 -18.76 -30.98
CA GLU A 359 -9.09 -19.22 -32.35
C GLU A 359 -9.60 -20.68 -32.36
N LEU A 360 -9.07 -21.53 -31.46
CA LEU A 360 -9.53 -22.92 -31.28
C LEU A 360 -10.93 -23.00 -30.67
N VAL A 361 -11.22 -22.16 -29.65
CA VAL A 361 -12.54 -22.08 -29.01
C VAL A 361 -13.59 -21.68 -30.03
N GLU A 362 -13.34 -20.63 -30.82
CA GLU A 362 -14.25 -20.23 -31.90
C GLU A 362 -14.43 -21.33 -32.97
N ALA A 363 -13.40 -22.13 -33.23
CA ALA A 363 -13.51 -23.26 -34.17
C ALA A 363 -14.42 -24.38 -33.61
N ILE A 364 -14.34 -24.64 -32.31
CA ILE A 364 -15.20 -25.62 -31.61
C ILE A 364 -16.65 -25.12 -31.59
N GLU A 365 -16.90 -23.86 -31.24
CA GLU A 365 -18.25 -23.28 -31.24
C GLU A 365 -18.91 -23.38 -32.63
N ARG A 366 -18.18 -23.01 -33.69
CA ARG A 366 -18.66 -23.17 -35.09
C ARG A 366 -18.91 -24.62 -35.48
N GLN A 367 -18.23 -25.58 -34.86
CA GLN A 367 -18.43 -27.01 -35.12
C GLN A 367 -19.66 -27.52 -34.37
N GLU A 368 -19.84 -27.14 -33.11
CA GLU A 368 -21.02 -27.46 -32.31
C GLU A 368 -22.30 -26.89 -32.94
N GLU A 369 -22.26 -25.67 -33.46
CA GLU A 369 -23.39 -25.08 -34.20
C GLU A 369 -23.73 -25.87 -35.47
N ARG A 370 -22.71 -26.30 -36.22
CA ARG A 370 -22.90 -27.17 -37.39
C ARG A 370 -23.51 -28.51 -37.00
N GLU A 371 -23.10 -29.09 -35.89
CA GLU A 371 -23.64 -30.36 -35.39
C GLU A 371 -25.10 -30.21 -34.94
N LYS A 372 -25.43 -29.14 -34.23
CA LYS A 372 -26.83 -28.80 -33.88
C LYS A 372 -27.69 -28.62 -35.12
N HIS A 373 -27.22 -27.86 -36.10
CA HIS A 373 -27.93 -27.66 -37.35
C HIS A 373 -28.11 -28.98 -38.13
N ASN A 374 -27.09 -29.83 -38.20
CA ASN A 374 -27.19 -31.14 -38.82
C ASN A 374 -28.19 -32.05 -38.10
N GLN A 375 -28.24 -31.99 -36.77
CA GLN A 375 -29.22 -32.74 -35.98
C GLN A 375 -30.63 -32.24 -36.24
N GLU A 376 -30.85 -30.92 -36.29
CA GLU A 376 -32.14 -30.32 -36.67
C GLU A 376 -32.58 -30.73 -38.07
N VAL A 377 -31.68 -30.67 -39.05
CA VAL A 377 -31.95 -31.11 -40.43
C VAL A 377 -32.32 -32.60 -40.46
N THR A 378 -31.67 -33.43 -39.64
CA THR A 378 -31.99 -34.87 -39.54
C THR A 378 -33.37 -35.08 -38.92
N ASN A 379 -33.70 -34.36 -37.85
CA ASN A 379 -35.02 -34.39 -37.21
C ASN A 379 -36.13 -33.94 -38.17
N LEU A 380 -35.88 -32.88 -38.95
CA LEU A 380 -36.82 -32.38 -39.96
C LEU A 380 -37.01 -33.40 -41.10
N LYS A 381 -35.93 -34.01 -41.61
CA LYS A 381 -36.02 -35.09 -42.62
C LYS A 381 -36.84 -36.27 -42.10
N GLN A 382 -36.66 -36.64 -40.85
CA GLN A 382 -37.43 -37.72 -40.23
C GLN A 382 -38.91 -37.36 -40.10
N THR A 383 -39.21 -36.12 -39.71
CA THR A 383 -40.59 -35.60 -39.64
C THR A 383 -41.25 -35.57 -41.03
N ILE A 384 -40.53 -35.14 -42.07
CA ILE A 384 -41.00 -35.16 -43.44
C ILE A 384 -41.31 -36.58 -43.89
N LEU A 385 -40.40 -37.54 -43.67
CA LEU A 385 -40.62 -38.96 -43.97
C LEU A 385 -41.85 -39.54 -43.26
N GLU A 386 -42.07 -39.14 -42.01
CA GLU A 386 -43.20 -39.61 -41.22
C GLU A 386 -44.53 -39.00 -41.70
N LEU A 387 -44.51 -37.74 -42.11
CA LEU A 387 -45.64 -37.07 -42.77
C LEU A 387 -45.92 -37.66 -44.15
N GLU A 388 -44.90 -37.95 -44.96
CA GLU A 388 -45.02 -38.62 -46.26
C GLU A 388 -45.59 -40.03 -46.12
N LYS A 389 -45.17 -40.78 -45.09
CA LYS A 389 -45.74 -42.10 -44.78
C LYS A 389 -47.22 -42.00 -44.40
N ARG A 390 -47.59 -41.03 -43.56
CA ARG A 390 -49.01 -40.76 -43.22
C ARG A 390 -49.84 -40.30 -44.41
N LEU A 391 -49.23 -39.61 -45.36
CA LEU A 391 -49.89 -39.18 -46.60
C LEU A 391 -50.12 -40.34 -47.57
N ASN A 392 -49.19 -41.30 -47.60
CA ASN A 392 -49.25 -42.48 -48.48
C ASN A 392 -50.09 -43.64 -47.89
N ASP A 393 -50.27 -43.72 -46.57
CA ASP A 393 -51.06 -44.76 -45.90
C ASP A 393 -52.55 -44.37 -45.75
N VAL A 394 -53.20 -44.01 -46.86
CA VAL A 394 -54.67 -44.16 -46.98
C VAL A 394 -54.96 -45.39 -47.83
N PRO A 395 -55.26 -46.54 -47.21
CA PRO A 395 -56.31 -47.38 -47.77
C PRO A 395 -57.24 -48.02 -46.75
N LEU A 396 -58.43 -48.35 -47.26
CA LEU A 396 -59.48 -49.13 -46.60
C LEU A 396 -58.95 -50.44 -45.97
N GLN A 397 -59.50 -50.71 -44.79
CA GLN A 397 -59.78 -52.03 -44.18
C GLN A 397 -58.67 -53.10 -44.24
N THR A 398 -58.23 -53.56 -43.07
CA THR A 398 -58.73 -54.82 -42.49
C THR A 398 -58.27 -55.00 -41.05
N GLU A 399 -59.18 -55.60 -40.28
CA GLU A 399 -59.06 -55.97 -38.88
C GLU A 399 -58.02 -57.09 -38.67
N GLU A 400 -57.53 -57.21 -37.43
CA GLU A 400 -56.73 -58.32 -36.85
C GLU A 400 -55.24 -58.10 -36.50
N SER A 401 -54.62 -56.91 -36.71
CA SER A 401 -53.28 -56.60 -36.12
C SER A 401 -53.28 -55.56 -34.99
N SER A 402 -54.44 -54.99 -34.64
CA SER A 402 -54.49 -53.74 -33.86
C SER A 402 -54.00 -53.87 -32.42
N LEU A 403 -54.10 -55.05 -31.80
CA LEU A 403 -53.71 -55.24 -30.40
C LEU A 403 -52.20 -55.48 -30.22
N GLU A 404 -51.58 -56.28 -31.09
CA GLU A 404 -50.11 -56.49 -31.05
C GLU A 404 -49.35 -55.25 -31.51
N GLN A 405 -49.87 -54.55 -32.52
CA GLN A 405 -49.30 -53.29 -32.97
C GLN A 405 -49.47 -52.19 -31.91
N ALA A 406 -50.64 -52.11 -31.25
CA ALA A 406 -50.81 -51.21 -30.11
C ALA A 406 -49.89 -51.58 -28.93
N ASN A 407 -49.71 -52.87 -28.62
CA ASN A 407 -48.82 -53.30 -27.54
C ASN A 407 -47.34 -53.01 -27.85
N PHE A 408 -46.90 -53.19 -29.10
CA PHE A 408 -45.56 -52.81 -29.53
C PHE A 408 -45.36 -51.29 -29.45
N THR A 409 -46.33 -50.50 -29.92
CA THR A 409 -46.29 -49.03 -29.81
C THR A 409 -46.31 -48.57 -28.35
N ILE A 410 -47.10 -49.20 -27.47
CA ILE A 410 -47.12 -48.91 -26.03
C ILE A 410 -45.78 -49.27 -25.39
N LEU A 411 -45.16 -50.40 -25.76
CA LEU A 411 -43.85 -50.80 -25.25
C LEU A 411 -42.75 -49.83 -25.68
N GLN A 412 -42.77 -49.41 -26.96
CA GLN A 412 -41.84 -48.43 -27.50
C GLN A 412 -42.03 -47.06 -26.82
N GLN A 413 -43.28 -46.62 -26.64
CA GLN A 413 -43.59 -45.41 -25.89
C GLN A 413 -43.12 -45.49 -24.43
N ARG A 414 -43.26 -46.65 -23.77
CA ARG A 414 -42.74 -46.84 -22.40
C ARG A 414 -41.21 -46.73 -22.32
N LEU A 415 -40.50 -47.31 -23.29
CA LEU A 415 -39.03 -47.20 -23.36
C LEU A 415 -38.60 -45.75 -23.63
N THR A 416 -39.26 -45.05 -24.53
CA THR A 416 -38.99 -43.63 -24.81
C THR A 416 -39.32 -42.77 -23.59
N ILE A 417 -40.44 -43.00 -22.90
CA ILE A 417 -40.80 -42.29 -21.67
C ILE A 417 -39.73 -42.54 -20.59
N SER A 418 -39.26 -43.78 -20.42
CA SER A 418 -38.19 -44.09 -19.47
C SER A 418 -36.90 -43.35 -19.80
N SER A 419 -36.46 -43.38 -21.07
CA SER A 419 -35.26 -42.68 -21.53
C SER A 419 -35.37 -41.16 -21.34
N LEU A 420 -36.54 -40.58 -21.59
CA LEU A 420 -36.79 -39.15 -21.37
C LEU A 420 -36.83 -38.81 -19.89
N GLN A 421 -37.34 -39.70 -19.03
CA GLN A 421 -37.31 -39.52 -17.57
C GLN A 421 -35.88 -39.57 -17.02
N ASP A 422 -35.05 -40.47 -17.54
CA ASP A 422 -33.62 -40.55 -17.16
C ASP A 422 -32.87 -39.29 -17.62
N ALA A 423 -33.07 -38.85 -18.86
CA ALA A 423 -32.49 -37.61 -19.38
C ALA A 423 -32.97 -36.38 -18.59
N LEU A 424 -34.25 -36.31 -18.23
CA LEU A 424 -34.81 -35.23 -17.41
C LEU A 424 -34.17 -35.23 -16.01
N THR A 425 -33.92 -36.40 -15.43
CA THR A 425 -33.28 -36.53 -14.11
C THR A 425 -31.83 -36.05 -14.15
N ILE A 426 -31.10 -36.38 -15.21
CA ILE A 426 -29.72 -35.90 -15.43
C ILE A 426 -29.70 -34.38 -15.61
N CYS A 427 -30.53 -33.84 -16.52
CA CYS A 427 -30.62 -32.38 -16.73
C CYS A 427 -31.03 -31.65 -15.45
N LYS A 428 -31.91 -32.24 -14.63
CA LYS A 428 -32.29 -31.66 -13.33
C LYS A 428 -31.11 -31.63 -12.36
N GLY A 429 -30.31 -32.69 -12.32
CA GLY A 429 -29.09 -32.73 -11.50
C GLY A 429 -28.05 -31.69 -11.93
N GLU A 430 -27.82 -31.54 -13.24
CA GLU A 430 -26.92 -30.52 -13.78
C GLU A 430 -27.42 -29.09 -13.50
N LEU A 431 -28.74 -28.87 -13.60
CA LEU A 431 -29.37 -27.59 -13.27
C LEU A 431 -29.24 -27.27 -11.77
N GLU A 432 -29.42 -28.26 -10.89
CA GLU A 432 -29.23 -28.10 -9.44
C GLU A 432 -27.77 -27.80 -9.09
N GLU A 433 -26.80 -28.43 -9.76
CA GLU A 433 -25.38 -28.16 -9.57
C GLU A 433 -24.99 -26.75 -10.05
N LEU A 434 -25.50 -26.32 -11.20
CA LEU A 434 -25.32 -24.94 -11.68
C LEU A 434 -25.97 -23.91 -10.76
N HIS A 435 -27.16 -24.22 -10.23
CA HIS A 435 -27.82 -23.37 -9.26
C HIS A 435 -27.00 -23.25 -7.97
N GLN A 436 -26.45 -24.36 -7.46
CA GLN A 436 -25.60 -24.35 -6.27
C GLN A 436 -24.30 -23.57 -6.50
N LYS A 437 -23.67 -23.70 -7.67
CA LYS A 437 -22.48 -22.91 -8.05
C LYS A 437 -22.81 -21.42 -8.15
N SER A 438 -23.96 -21.07 -8.73
CA SER A 438 -24.45 -19.69 -8.81
C SER A 438 -24.67 -19.07 -7.43
N VAL A 439 -25.33 -19.80 -6.52
CA VAL A 439 -25.55 -19.37 -5.13
C VAL A 439 -24.24 -19.14 -4.38
N ASN A 440 -23.27 -20.06 -4.52
CA ASN A 440 -21.95 -19.91 -3.91
C ASN A 440 -21.16 -18.71 -4.48
N ASN A 441 -21.22 -18.49 -5.80
CA ASN A 441 -20.59 -17.33 -6.44
C ASN A 441 -21.24 -16.03 -5.99
N PHE A 442 -22.57 -15.99 -5.86
CA PHE A 442 -23.30 -14.84 -5.35
C PHE A 442 -22.89 -14.49 -3.93
N GLN A 443 -22.78 -15.49 -3.04
CA GLN A 443 -22.35 -15.27 -1.66
C GLN A 443 -20.91 -14.76 -1.56
N THR A 444 -20.04 -15.22 -2.44
CA THR A 444 -18.64 -14.74 -2.53
C THR A 444 -18.59 -13.30 -3.04
N ASN A 445 -19.42 -12.94 -4.03
CA ASN A 445 -19.52 -11.57 -4.56
C ASN A 445 -20.06 -10.59 -3.50
N VAL A 446 -21.08 -10.98 -2.72
CA VAL A 446 -21.60 -10.15 -1.62
C VAL A 446 -20.53 -9.87 -0.56
N GLN A 447 -19.68 -10.86 -0.24
CA GLN A 447 -18.57 -10.65 0.69
C GLN A 447 -17.49 -9.71 0.12
N LEU A 448 -17.19 -9.80 -1.17
CA LEU A 448 -16.25 -8.90 -1.85
C LEU A 448 -16.80 -7.46 -1.89
N GLU A 449 -18.08 -7.29 -2.18
CA GLU A 449 -18.74 -5.98 -2.22
C GLU A 449 -18.72 -5.30 -0.85
N GLN A 450 -19.01 -6.04 0.23
CA GLN A 450 -18.89 -5.55 1.60
C GLN A 450 -17.44 -5.12 1.94
N LYS A 451 -16.44 -5.89 1.52
CA LYS A 451 -15.02 -5.52 1.71
C LYS A 451 -14.66 -4.25 0.94
N CYS A 452 -15.10 -4.11 -0.30
CA CYS A 452 -14.89 -2.91 -1.11
C CYS A 452 -15.51 -1.66 -0.46
N LEU A 453 -16.70 -1.80 0.13
CA LEU A 453 -17.39 -0.70 0.80
C LEU A 453 -16.63 -0.23 2.06
N ILE A 454 -16.07 -1.16 2.83
CA ILE A 454 -15.18 -0.86 3.98
C ILE A 454 -13.90 -0.14 3.51
N TYR A 455 -13.27 -0.61 2.42
CA TYR A 455 -12.07 0.04 1.89
C TYR A 455 -12.36 1.45 1.37
N LEU A 456 -13.48 1.66 0.67
CA LEU A 456 -13.90 2.99 0.22
C LEU A 456 -14.12 3.95 1.39
N GLN A 457 -14.72 3.48 2.49
CA GLN A 457 -14.91 4.29 3.69
C GLN A 457 -13.57 4.67 4.33
N LYS A 458 -12.59 3.75 4.36
CA LYS A 458 -11.25 4.01 4.89
C LYS A 458 -10.46 4.99 4.01
N ILE A 459 -10.58 4.89 2.68
CA ILE A 459 -9.98 5.84 1.74
C ILE A 459 -10.56 7.25 1.96
N ARG A 460 -11.88 7.38 2.16
CA ARG A 460 -12.51 8.68 2.46
C ARG A 460 -11.97 9.30 3.76
N GLN A 461 -11.80 8.49 4.81
CA GLN A 461 -11.22 8.96 6.08
C GLN A 461 -9.77 9.42 5.91
N LEU A 462 -8.96 8.66 5.16
CA LEU A 462 -7.57 9.03 4.88
C LEU A 462 -7.47 10.32 4.05
N ASN A 463 -8.32 10.49 3.04
CA ASN A 463 -8.36 11.72 2.24
C ASN A 463 -8.72 12.94 3.09
N SER A 464 -9.71 12.82 3.98
CA SER A 464 -10.05 13.91 4.92
C SER A 464 -8.89 14.27 5.85
N LEU A 465 -8.09 13.28 6.29
CA LEU A 465 -6.91 13.55 7.12
C LEU A 465 -5.79 14.22 6.31
N ILE A 466 -5.58 13.80 5.05
CA ILE A 466 -4.60 14.42 4.15
C ILE A 466 -4.96 15.89 3.91
N ASP A 467 -6.23 16.21 3.68
CA ASP A 467 -6.68 17.58 3.47
C ASP A 467 -6.42 18.45 4.72
N TYR A 468 -6.74 17.93 5.91
CA TYR A 468 -6.44 18.62 7.17
C TYR A 468 -4.94 18.86 7.37
N LEU A 469 -4.09 17.86 7.10
CA LEU A 469 -2.63 17.99 7.21
C LEU A 469 -2.07 18.98 6.19
N ARG A 470 -2.64 19.03 4.99
CA ARG A 470 -2.24 19.99 3.95
C ARG A 470 -2.57 21.42 4.38
N ASP A 471 -3.75 21.66 4.94
CA ASP A 471 -4.14 22.96 5.47
C ASP A 471 -3.28 23.38 6.67
N ALA A 472 -2.94 22.44 7.55
CA ALA A 472 -2.03 22.69 8.67
C ALA A 472 -0.62 23.05 8.19
N ASN A 473 -0.11 22.34 7.17
CA ASN A 473 1.21 22.61 6.61
C ASN A 473 1.25 23.97 5.89
N LEU A 474 0.20 24.32 5.13
CA LEU A 474 0.08 25.63 4.50
C LEU A 474 0.11 26.76 5.55
N ASN A 475 -0.61 26.59 6.66
CA ASN A 475 -0.59 27.57 7.75
C ASN A 475 0.81 27.70 8.38
N LEU A 476 1.55 26.59 8.52
CA LEU A 476 2.93 26.65 9.02
C LEU A 476 3.86 27.36 8.04
N GLU A 477 3.73 27.11 6.74
CA GLU A 477 4.52 27.78 5.71
C GLU A 477 4.27 29.30 5.69
N VAL A 478 3.01 29.73 5.79
CA VAL A 478 2.64 31.16 5.91
C VAL A 478 3.30 31.78 7.14
N ASN A 479 3.21 31.13 8.30
CA ASN A 479 3.84 31.63 9.53
C ASN A 479 5.37 31.71 9.39
N ILE A 480 6.02 30.68 8.83
CA ILE A 480 7.48 30.69 8.62
C ILE A 480 7.89 31.85 7.71
N PHE A 481 7.12 32.10 6.64
CA PHE A 481 7.38 33.19 5.73
C PHE A 481 7.32 34.56 6.44
N GLU A 482 6.30 34.79 7.27
CA GLU A 482 6.17 36.01 8.08
C GLU A 482 7.37 36.19 9.03
N TYR A 483 7.81 35.13 9.71
CA TYR A 483 8.97 35.21 10.61
C TYR A 483 10.29 35.47 9.88
N VAL A 484 10.50 34.85 8.71
CA VAL A 484 11.70 35.10 7.89
C VAL A 484 11.72 36.54 7.40
N GLN A 485 10.56 37.09 7.02
CA GLN A 485 10.43 38.49 6.64
C GLN A 485 10.79 39.42 7.81
N ASP A 486 10.29 39.15 9.01
CA ASP A 486 10.62 39.93 10.21
C ASP A 486 12.12 39.89 10.55
N ILE A 487 12.75 38.71 10.43
CA ILE A 487 14.20 38.56 10.65
C ILE A 487 14.98 39.38 9.62
N ALA A 488 14.62 39.32 8.35
CA ALA A 488 15.30 40.07 7.30
C ALA A 488 15.17 41.59 7.51
N ILE A 489 14.02 42.07 7.98
CA ILE A 489 13.81 43.48 8.35
C ILE A 489 14.75 43.87 9.50
N LEU A 490 14.84 43.04 10.54
CA LEU A 490 15.70 43.29 11.70
C LEU A 490 17.19 43.26 11.34
N GLU A 491 17.62 42.31 10.52
CA GLU A 491 19.01 42.22 10.04
C GLU A 491 19.39 43.43 9.18
N THR A 492 18.47 43.87 8.32
CA THR A 492 18.66 45.09 7.51
C THR A 492 18.79 46.33 8.39
N GLN A 493 17.98 46.45 9.45
CA GLN A 493 18.11 47.53 10.42
C GLN A 493 19.46 47.46 11.15
N LEU A 494 19.88 46.27 11.58
CA LEU A 494 21.15 46.04 12.29
C LEU A 494 22.36 46.39 11.39
N LEU A 495 22.31 46.02 10.12
CA LEU A 495 23.31 46.38 9.12
C LEU A 495 23.36 47.91 8.91
N LYS A 496 22.19 48.57 8.84
CA LYS A 496 22.08 50.03 8.72
C LYS A 496 22.67 50.74 9.94
N TYR A 497 22.49 50.21 11.16
CA TYR A 497 23.13 50.73 12.36
C TYR A 497 24.65 50.51 12.37
N ARG A 498 25.12 49.32 11.97
CA ARG A 498 26.56 49.02 11.85
C ARG A 498 27.29 49.90 10.83
N LEU A 499 26.65 50.17 9.68
CA LEU A 499 27.20 51.04 8.65
C LEU A 499 27.25 52.51 9.07
N LYS A 500 26.33 52.95 9.94
CA LYS A 500 26.23 54.35 10.38
C LYS A 500 27.28 54.75 11.43
N PHE A 501 27.96 53.82 12.10
CA PHE A 501 28.82 54.13 13.26
C PHE A 501 30.14 53.32 13.32
N LYS A 502 30.98 53.42 12.29
CA LYS A 502 32.32 52.80 12.19
C LYS A 502 33.43 53.42 13.08
N LEU A 503 33.18 53.78 14.36
CA LEU A 503 34.27 54.16 15.29
C LEU A 503 34.09 53.53 16.69
N PRO A 504 35.18 53.08 17.34
CA PRO A 504 35.11 52.19 18.50
C PRO A 504 34.92 53.01 19.78
N ASN A 505 33.73 53.00 20.37
CA ASN A 505 33.50 53.58 21.69
C ASN A 505 32.94 52.52 22.66
N LYS A 506 33.50 52.48 23.87
CA LYS A 506 33.35 51.38 24.85
C LYS A 506 31.91 51.24 25.37
N ASP A 507 31.13 52.32 25.37
CA ASP A 507 29.72 52.34 25.79
C ASP A 507 28.78 51.59 24.82
N LEU A 508 29.24 51.24 23.61
CA LEU A 508 28.47 50.53 22.57
C LEU A 508 28.60 49.00 22.63
N ILE A 509 29.55 48.48 23.42
CA ILE A 509 29.62 47.03 23.68
C ILE A 509 28.36 46.61 24.43
N ASP A 510 27.89 47.45 25.36
CA ASP A 510 26.70 47.17 26.15
C ASP A 510 25.41 47.21 25.29
N GLU A 511 25.31 48.11 24.32
CA GLU A 511 24.12 48.19 23.45
C GLU A 511 24.05 47.05 22.41
N ASN A 512 25.20 46.62 21.88
CA ASN A 512 25.30 45.46 21.00
C ASN A 512 25.08 44.15 21.77
N VAL A 513 25.49 44.10 23.05
CA VAL A 513 25.13 43.02 23.97
C VAL A 513 23.63 43.03 24.25
N ILE A 514 23.01 44.19 24.46
CA ILE A 514 21.54 44.31 24.62
C ILE A 514 20.80 43.85 23.36
N LEU A 515 21.26 44.20 22.16
CA LEU A 515 20.60 43.79 20.91
C LEU A 515 20.76 42.28 20.64
N ASN A 516 21.95 41.72 20.86
CA ASN A 516 22.19 40.28 20.75
C ASN A 516 21.41 39.50 21.82
N GLN A 517 21.28 40.07 23.01
CA GLN A 517 20.44 39.52 24.06
C GLN A 517 18.97 39.57 23.65
N ARG A 518 18.51 40.65 23.00
CA ARG A 518 17.13 40.75 22.50
C ARG A 518 16.83 39.79 21.35
N ILE A 519 17.79 39.52 20.48
CA ILE A 519 17.69 38.47 19.46
C ILE A 519 17.65 37.08 20.12
N LYS A 520 18.47 36.84 21.15
CA LYS A 520 18.40 35.59 21.94
C LYS A 520 17.07 35.45 22.68
N ASP A 521 16.53 36.54 23.21
CA ASP A 521 15.26 36.56 23.92
C ASP A 521 14.09 36.37 22.93
N LEU A 522 14.16 36.92 21.71
CA LEU A 522 13.19 36.64 20.65
C LEU A 522 13.25 35.18 20.19
N LYS A 523 14.45 34.60 20.04
CA LYS A 523 14.60 33.16 19.75
C LYS A 523 14.07 32.29 20.89
N ARG A 524 14.30 32.68 22.15
CA ARG A 524 13.74 32.00 23.33
C ARG A 524 12.22 32.18 23.41
N ASN A 525 11.67 33.34 23.06
CA ASN A 525 10.23 33.58 23.03
C ASN A 525 9.56 32.82 21.89
N TYR A 526 10.22 32.68 20.73
CA TYR A 526 9.76 31.83 19.64
C TYR A 526 9.72 30.35 20.07
N LEU A 527 10.81 29.86 20.69
CA LEU A 527 10.86 28.50 21.21
C LEU A 527 9.84 28.28 22.35
N ALA A 528 9.68 29.27 23.23
CA ALA A 528 8.69 29.25 24.29
C ALA A 528 7.27 29.28 23.74
N MET A 529 6.99 30.03 22.67
CA MET A 529 5.69 30.06 22.00
C MET A 529 5.41 28.76 21.24
N CYS A 530 6.40 28.15 20.59
CA CYS A 530 6.28 26.79 20.03
C CYS A 530 5.96 25.77 21.13
N ASN A 531 6.64 25.86 22.27
CA ASN A 531 6.36 25.03 23.44
C ASN A 531 5.02 25.36 24.10
N MET A 532 4.58 26.62 24.09
CA MET A 532 3.30 27.07 24.64
C MET A 532 2.14 26.72 23.70
N ASN A 533 2.35 26.64 22.40
CA ASN A 533 1.39 26.12 21.43
C ASN A 533 1.33 24.60 21.52
N LYS A 534 2.46 23.91 21.67
CA LYS A 534 2.51 22.49 22.01
C LYS A 534 1.78 22.20 23.33
N ALA A 535 1.99 23.03 24.35
CA ALA A 535 1.31 22.95 25.64
C ALA A 535 -0.15 23.46 25.62
N LYS A 536 -0.56 24.31 24.67
CA LYS A 536 -1.96 24.72 24.46
C LYS A 536 -2.74 23.68 23.67
N ILE A 537 -2.09 22.97 22.77
CA ILE A 537 -2.63 21.77 22.10
C ILE A 537 -2.82 20.68 23.17
N GLN A 538 -1.78 20.37 23.95
CA GLN A 538 -1.88 19.45 25.08
C GLN A 538 -2.84 19.93 26.19
N SER A 539 -2.92 21.24 26.49
CA SER A 539 -3.86 21.77 27.49
C SER A 539 -5.29 21.88 26.95
N ARG A 540 -5.53 21.98 25.64
CA ARG A 540 -6.87 21.90 25.05
C ARG A 540 -7.36 20.46 25.02
N GLU A 541 -6.47 19.52 24.76
CA GLU A 541 -6.69 18.07 24.93
C GLU A 541 -6.97 17.74 26.43
N GLU A 542 -6.19 18.27 27.38
CA GLU A 542 -6.42 18.08 28.82
C GLU A 542 -7.64 18.85 29.39
N LYS A 543 -8.02 20.00 28.82
CA LYS A 543 -9.22 20.76 29.26
C LYS A 543 -10.50 20.22 28.62
N GLN A 544 -10.43 19.54 27.47
CA GLN A 544 -11.50 18.65 26.99
C GLN A 544 -11.60 17.38 27.84
N HIS A 545 -10.49 16.88 28.41
CA HIS A 545 -10.52 15.83 29.44
C HIS A 545 -11.07 16.27 30.81
N ARG A 546 -10.87 17.52 31.26
CA ARG A 546 -11.29 17.98 32.61
C ARG A 546 -12.69 18.59 32.73
N ARG A 547 -13.42 18.87 31.65
CA ARG A 547 -14.78 19.47 31.72
C ARG A 547 -15.93 18.48 31.92
N CYS A 548 -15.67 17.18 32.11
CA CYS A 548 -16.71 16.19 32.33
C CYS A 548 -16.51 15.43 33.66
N SER A 549 -16.93 16.05 34.78
CA SER A 549 -17.40 15.36 35.99
C SER A 549 -18.16 16.36 36.88
N PRO A 550 -19.11 15.93 37.74
CA PRO A 550 -20.52 16.14 37.50
C PRO A 550 -21.12 17.12 38.51
N ASN A 551 -22.23 17.78 38.16
CA ASN A 551 -23.23 18.13 39.17
C ASN A 551 -24.62 17.93 38.58
N ASN A 552 -25.40 17.20 39.36
CA ASN A 552 -26.69 16.59 39.07
C ASN A 552 -27.77 17.59 38.69
N ASP A 553 -28.62 17.24 37.71
CA ASP A 553 -30.00 16.81 37.96
C ASP A 553 -30.75 16.50 36.65
N GLY A 554 -31.60 15.47 36.66
CA GLY A 554 -32.69 15.28 35.68
C GLY A 554 -32.60 14.05 34.77
N THR A 555 -33.46 13.07 35.04
CA THR A 555 -33.38 11.64 34.69
C THR A 555 -33.69 11.25 33.23
N GLU A 556 -33.66 12.19 32.28
CA GLU A 556 -33.75 11.90 30.83
C GLU A 556 -32.37 11.82 30.14
N LEU A 557 -31.30 12.12 30.89
CA LEU A 557 -29.92 12.11 30.41
C LEU A 557 -29.21 10.75 30.55
N CYS A 558 -29.91 9.64 30.81
CA CYS A 558 -29.26 8.36 31.15
C CYS A 558 -28.97 7.42 29.98
N ILE A 559 -29.68 7.52 28.84
CA ILE A 559 -29.47 6.59 27.70
C ILE A 559 -28.55 7.19 26.63
N ALA A 560 -28.69 8.49 26.32
CA ALA A 560 -27.76 9.19 25.41
C ALA A 560 -26.35 9.29 26.01
N ASN A 561 -26.26 9.48 27.32
CA ASN A 561 -24.99 9.34 28.02
C ASN A 561 -24.49 7.89 28.03
N GLY A 562 -25.33 6.87 28.12
CA GLY A 562 -24.88 5.47 28.09
C GLY A 562 -24.18 5.08 26.79
N LEU A 563 -24.67 5.53 25.63
CA LEU A 563 -24.03 5.30 24.34
C LEU A 563 -22.80 6.19 24.12
N PHE A 564 -22.85 7.44 24.58
CA PHE A 564 -21.68 8.33 24.53
C PHE A 564 -20.58 7.89 25.52
N TYR A 565 -20.93 7.31 26.67
CA TYR A 565 -20.00 6.69 27.62
C TYR A 565 -19.43 5.39 27.06
N MET A 566 -20.19 4.57 26.33
CA MET A 566 -19.62 3.38 25.66
C MET A 566 -18.69 3.75 24.50
N ASP A 567 -19.03 4.71 23.63
CA ASP A 567 -18.10 5.17 22.59
C ASP A 567 -16.86 5.85 23.19
N LYS A 568 -17.02 6.58 24.30
CA LYS A 568 -15.91 7.20 25.03
C LYS A 568 -15.06 6.19 25.81
N ASP A 569 -15.66 5.14 26.37
CA ASP A 569 -14.95 4.06 27.05
C ASP A 569 -14.28 3.13 26.03
N ILE A 570 -14.84 2.95 24.83
CA ILE A 570 -14.22 2.21 23.72
C ILE A 570 -13.05 3.01 23.14
N ILE A 571 -13.21 4.31 22.89
CA ILE A 571 -12.12 5.17 22.40
C ILE A 571 -11.05 5.36 23.49
N GLY A 572 -11.45 5.59 24.74
CA GLY A 572 -10.55 5.69 25.89
C GLY A 572 -9.83 4.37 26.18
N SER A 573 -10.52 3.23 26.10
CA SER A 573 -9.87 1.91 26.22
C SER A 573 -8.97 1.62 25.04
N LYS A 574 -9.30 2.09 23.84
CA LYS A 574 -8.43 1.95 22.66
C LYS A 574 -7.17 2.79 22.79
N GLU A 575 -7.28 4.05 23.21
CA GLU A 575 -6.14 4.95 23.41
C GLU A 575 -5.31 4.53 24.63
N GLN A 576 -5.94 4.06 25.71
CA GLN A 576 -5.27 3.47 26.85
C GLN A 576 -4.56 2.18 26.46
N PHE A 577 -5.18 1.31 25.65
CA PHE A 577 -4.54 0.09 25.16
C PHE A 577 -3.41 0.39 24.18
N GLU A 578 -3.56 1.36 23.28
CA GLU A 578 -2.49 1.80 22.37
C GLU A 578 -1.34 2.46 23.14
N SER A 579 -1.62 3.26 24.18
CA SER A 579 -0.61 3.86 25.03
C SER A 579 0.05 2.83 25.96
N GLU A 580 -0.67 1.86 26.49
CA GLU A 580 -0.15 0.75 27.29
C GLU A 580 0.67 -0.21 26.42
N LEU A 581 0.24 -0.46 25.18
CA LEU A 581 0.98 -1.25 24.20
C LEU A 581 2.27 -0.53 23.79
N TYR A 582 2.21 0.77 23.49
CA TYR A 582 3.38 1.58 23.17
C TYR A 582 4.33 1.68 24.37
N HIS A 583 3.81 1.88 25.59
CA HIS A 583 4.60 1.92 26.81
C HIS A 583 5.23 0.55 27.09
N SER A 584 4.47 -0.54 26.94
CA SER A 584 4.94 -1.92 27.10
C SER A 584 6.03 -2.25 26.09
N GLN A 585 5.85 -1.88 24.82
CA GLN A 585 6.87 -2.06 23.78
C GLN A 585 8.12 -1.25 24.08
N CYS A 586 7.97 0.02 24.50
CA CYS A 586 9.08 0.86 24.91
C CYS A 586 9.81 0.33 26.16
N THR A 587 9.11 -0.27 27.13
CA THR A 587 9.74 -0.92 28.29
C THR A 587 10.47 -2.19 27.87
N THR A 588 9.89 -3.03 27.00
CA THR A 588 10.57 -4.23 26.49
C THR A 588 11.81 -3.86 25.69
N ILE A 589 11.73 -2.83 24.83
CA ILE A 589 12.88 -2.31 24.07
C ILE A 589 13.94 -1.75 25.02
N ARG A 590 13.55 -1.02 26.09
CA ARG A 590 14.49 -0.54 27.11
C ARG A 590 15.15 -1.67 27.90
N GLU A 591 14.40 -2.71 28.25
CA GLU A 591 14.94 -3.89 28.93
C GLU A 591 15.89 -4.69 28.03
N LEU A 592 15.59 -4.82 26.74
CA LEU A 592 16.46 -5.46 25.77
C LEU A 592 17.75 -4.64 25.54
N HIS A 593 17.65 -3.32 25.40
CA HIS A 593 18.83 -2.44 25.33
C HIS A 593 19.66 -2.51 26.62
N SER A 594 19.02 -2.48 27.80
CA SER A 594 19.74 -2.59 29.07
C SER A 594 20.43 -3.95 29.24
N LYS A 595 19.83 -5.05 28.75
CA LYS A 595 20.46 -6.38 28.71
C LYS A 595 21.62 -6.42 27.72
N LEU A 596 21.48 -5.81 26.55
CA LEU A 596 22.54 -5.72 25.54
C LEU A 596 23.73 -4.91 26.08
N ASP A 597 23.49 -3.77 26.71
CA ASP A 597 24.50 -2.95 27.36
C ASP A 597 25.22 -3.71 28.49
N CYS A 598 24.47 -4.44 29.32
CA CYS A 598 25.05 -5.30 30.37
C CYS A 598 25.93 -6.41 29.77
N MET A 599 25.48 -7.05 28.69
CA MET A 599 26.27 -8.08 27.99
C MET A 599 27.54 -7.49 27.36
N GLU A 600 27.46 -6.31 26.74
CA GLU A 600 28.61 -5.65 26.13
C GLU A 600 29.63 -5.22 27.19
N GLN A 601 29.16 -4.73 28.35
CA GLN A 601 30.02 -4.43 29.49
C GLN A 601 30.68 -5.68 30.08
N ALA A 602 29.92 -6.77 30.24
CA ALA A 602 30.45 -8.05 30.71
C ALA A 602 31.51 -8.61 29.74
N TYR A 603 31.28 -8.49 28.43
CA TYR A 603 32.25 -8.90 27.41
C TYR A 603 33.53 -8.04 27.46
N LYS A 604 33.40 -6.72 27.60
CA LYS A 604 34.55 -5.81 27.77
C LYS A 604 35.34 -6.12 29.04
N GLN A 605 34.67 -6.44 30.15
CA GLN A 605 35.32 -6.88 31.38
C GLN A 605 36.06 -8.20 31.20
N LEU A 606 35.45 -9.18 30.54
CA LEU A 606 36.07 -10.49 30.29
C LEU A 606 37.30 -10.36 29.37
N GLN A 607 37.24 -9.51 28.33
CA GLN A 607 38.40 -9.19 27.51
C GLN A 607 39.52 -8.56 28.32
N LEU A 608 39.20 -7.60 29.21
CA LEU A 608 40.18 -6.94 30.05
C LEU A 608 40.83 -7.92 31.04
N GLU A 609 40.04 -8.78 31.69
CA GLU A 609 40.56 -9.87 32.54
C GLU A 609 41.47 -10.82 31.76
N PHE A 610 41.09 -11.21 30.54
CA PHE A 610 41.89 -12.09 29.73
C PHE A 610 43.25 -11.48 29.36
N VAL A 611 43.27 -10.20 28.95
CA VAL A 611 44.50 -9.47 28.65
C VAL A 611 45.37 -9.33 29.89
N ASN A 612 44.78 -9.00 31.05
CA ASN A 612 45.50 -8.89 32.31
C ASN A 612 46.12 -10.22 32.73
N ASN A 613 45.36 -11.32 32.63
CA ASN A 613 45.85 -12.66 32.97
C ASN A 613 46.98 -13.12 32.04
N LEU A 614 46.87 -12.83 30.74
CA LEU A 614 47.96 -13.06 29.78
C LEU A 614 49.20 -12.26 30.14
N GLN A 615 49.05 -10.99 30.50
CA GLN A 615 50.18 -10.13 30.88
C GLN A 615 50.86 -10.61 32.16
N VAL A 616 50.08 -11.04 33.18
CA VAL A 616 50.61 -11.62 34.42
C VAL A 616 51.41 -12.88 34.13
N ALA A 617 50.86 -13.82 33.36
CA ALA A 617 51.56 -15.04 32.97
C ALA A 617 52.84 -14.75 32.17
N GLN A 618 52.79 -13.78 31.25
CA GLN A 618 53.96 -13.34 30.47
C GLN A 618 55.06 -12.78 31.39
N ASN A 619 54.69 -11.95 32.37
CA ASN A 619 55.62 -11.37 33.34
C ASN A 619 56.25 -12.45 34.23
N GLU A 620 55.48 -13.45 34.67
CA GLU A 620 56.00 -14.59 35.46
C GLU A 620 57.00 -15.42 34.66
N ILE A 621 56.69 -15.76 33.40
CA ILE A 621 57.62 -16.46 32.49
C ILE A 621 58.92 -15.67 32.32
N THR A 622 58.82 -14.35 32.16
CA THR A 622 59.98 -13.47 31.98
C THR A 622 60.85 -13.43 33.24
N SER A 623 60.23 -13.35 34.42
CA SER A 623 60.93 -13.42 35.71
C SER A 623 61.63 -14.76 35.92
N LEU A 624 60.96 -15.88 35.61
CA LEU A 624 61.53 -17.22 35.72
C LEU A 624 62.74 -17.40 34.79
N ASN A 625 62.66 -16.90 33.55
CA ASN A 625 63.77 -16.95 32.61
C ASN A 625 64.98 -16.13 33.09
N ASN A 626 64.75 -14.98 33.73
CA ASN A 626 65.81 -14.19 34.34
C ASN A 626 66.48 -14.95 35.49
N ASN A 627 65.69 -15.55 36.39
CA ASN A 627 66.23 -16.34 37.50
C ASN A 627 67.03 -17.57 37.01
N VAL A 628 66.54 -18.28 35.97
CA VAL A 628 67.25 -19.41 35.37
C VAL A 628 68.55 -18.97 34.71
N THR A 629 68.58 -17.81 34.06
CA THR A 629 69.82 -17.29 33.45
C THR A 629 70.84 -16.84 34.49
N GLU A 630 70.40 -16.28 35.62
CA GLU A 630 71.26 -15.89 36.74
C GLU A 630 71.87 -17.12 37.44
N LEU A 631 71.06 -18.13 37.77
CA LEU A 631 71.53 -19.41 38.32
C LEU A 631 72.52 -20.12 37.38
N ARG A 632 72.31 -20.04 36.05
CA ARG A 632 73.26 -20.57 35.07
C ARG A 632 74.61 -19.85 35.11
N LYS A 633 74.62 -18.53 35.33
CA LYS A 633 75.84 -17.74 35.50
C LYS A 633 76.56 -18.13 36.78
N GLU A 634 75.86 -18.23 37.91
CA GLU A 634 76.44 -18.71 39.18
C GLU A 634 77.03 -20.12 39.05
N CYS A 635 76.29 -21.07 38.48
CA CYS A 635 76.79 -22.42 38.21
C CYS A 635 78.01 -22.43 37.27
N CYS A 636 78.17 -21.43 36.41
CA CYS A 636 79.36 -21.27 35.56
C CYS A 636 80.56 -20.77 36.37
N CYS A 637 80.34 -19.76 37.22
CA CYS A 637 81.36 -19.22 38.13
C CYS A 637 81.88 -20.28 39.10
N ILE A 638 80.99 -21.00 39.79
CA ILE A 638 81.36 -22.08 40.72
C ILE A 638 82.14 -23.18 39.98
N ARG A 639 81.72 -23.58 38.77
CA ARG A 639 82.46 -24.57 37.95
C ARG A 639 83.84 -24.11 37.53
N LYS A 640 84.06 -22.80 37.35
CA LYS A 640 85.40 -22.25 37.06
C LYS A 640 86.26 -22.27 38.31
N GLU A 641 85.70 -21.90 39.46
CA GLU A 641 86.42 -21.87 40.74
C GLU A 641 86.81 -23.28 41.21
N VAL A 642 85.88 -24.25 41.15
CA VAL A 642 86.17 -25.67 41.44
C VAL A 642 87.29 -26.18 40.54
N ARG A 643 87.26 -25.88 39.23
CA ARG A 643 88.35 -26.27 38.32
C ARG A 643 89.67 -25.61 38.68
N ALA A 644 89.68 -24.32 39.01
CA ALA A 644 90.90 -23.61 39.40
C ALA A 644 91.50 -24.21 40.69
N ARG A 645 90.68 -24.55 41.68
CA ARG A 645 91.13 -25.17 42.94
C ARG A 645 91.54 -26.63 42.79
N ASP A 646 90.81 -27.44 42.02
CA ASP A 646 91.23 -28.82 41.67
C ASP A 646 92.61 -28.81 40.98
N THR A 647 92.86 -27.82 40.11
CA THR A 647 94.16 -27.66 39.45
C THR A 647 95.26 -27.20 40.44
N ALA A 648 94.93 -26.34 41.40
CA ALA A 648 95.85 -25.89 42.46
C ALA A 648 96.20 -27.03 43.44
N VAL A 649 95.23 -27.87 43.80
CA VAL A 649 95.44 -29.06 44.65
C VAL A 649 96.29 -30.11 43.92
N GLY A 650 96.12 -30.27 42.61
CA GLY A 650 96.91 -31.19 41.79
C GLY A 650 98.35 -30.74 41.50
N SER A 651 98.69 -29.46 41.69
CA SER A 651 99.98 -28.88 41.26
C SER A 651 100.95 -28.50 42.38
N VAL A 652 100.58 -28.59 43.67
CA VAL A 652 101.45 -28.11 44.78
C VAL A 652 101.64 -29.16 45.89
N LYS A 653 102.90 -29.44 46.25
CA LYS A 653 103.31 -30.17 47.46
C LYS A 653 103.18 -29.26 48.69
N LEU A 654 101.99 -29.18 49.29
CA LEU A 654 101.73 -28.44 50.54
C LEU A 654 101.44 -29.40 51.70
N SER A 655 101.60 -28.91 52.95
CA SER A 655 101.39 -29.70 54.18
C SER A 655 99.93 -30.15 54.34
N GLU A 656 99.73 -31.35 54.92
CA GLU A 656 98.44 -32.05 55.03
C GLU A 656 97.27 -31.19 55.57
N ASN A 657 97.52 -30.28 56.51
CA ASN A 657 96.46 -29.41 57.07
C ASN A 657 95.87 -28.41 56.05
N SER A 658 96.67 -27.91 55.10
CA SER A 658 96.19 -26.98 54.07
C SER A 658 95.41 -27.70 52.96
N GLN A 659 95.73 -28.98 52.71
CA GLN A 659 95.00 -29.82 51.76
C GLN A 659 93.62 -30.21 52.30
N LEU A 660 93.50 -30.44 53.60
CA LEU A 660 92.23 -30.81 54.26
C LEU A 660 91.23 -29.65 54.28
N LEU A 661 91.69 -28.41 54.53
CA LEU A 661 90.86 -27.20 54.43
C LEU A 661 90.38 -26.94 52.99
N MET A 662 91.26 -27.06 52.00
CA MET A 662 90.87 -26.92 50.59
C MET A 662 89.91 -28.02 50.14
N ALA A 663 90.06 -29.25 50.64
CA ALA A 663 89.13 -30.34 50.35
C ALA A 663 87.73 -30.10 50.93
N GLU A 664 87.63 -29.55 52.15
CA GLU A 664 86.34 -29.22 52.75
C GLU A 664 85.65 -28.05 52.03
N GLU A 665 86.41 -27.02 51.59
CA GLU A 665 85.86 -25.95 50.76
C GLU A 665 85.38 -26.45 49.39
N ILE A 666 86.13 -27.35 48.72
CA ILE A 666 85.70 -27.98 47.46
C ILE A 666 84.41 -28.77 47.68
N LYS A 667 84.27 -29.45 48.82
CA LYS A 667 83.06 -30.21 49.18
C LYS A 667 81.86 -29.29 49.43
N VAL A 668 82.05 -28.14 50.09
CA VAL A 668 81.01 -27.12 50.27
C VAL A 668 80.57 -26.56 48.91
N LEU A 669 81.52 -26.19 48.04
CA LEU A 669 81.22 -25.67 46.70
C LEU A 669 80.51 -26.71 45.81
N ARG A 670 80.86 -28.01 45.94
CA ARG A 670 80.14 -29.09 45.25
C ARG A 670 78.71 -29.23 45.74
N ASN A 671 78.49 -29.17 47.06
CA ASN A 671 77.14 -29.22 47.63
C ASN A 671 76.30 -28.01 47.20
N GLU A 672 76.86 -26.81 47.16
CA GLU A 672 76.18 -25.61 46.66
C GLU A 672 75.85 -25.73 45.16
N LEU A 673 76.78 -26.24 44.35
CA LEU A 673 76.55 -26.51 42.93
C LEU A 673 75.42 -27.53 42.72
N ASP A 674 75.40 -28.62 43.49
CA ASP A 674 74.34 -29.63 43.39
C ASP A 674 72.98 -29.07 43.80
N LYS A 675 72.94 -28.22 44.84
CA LYS A 675 71.71 -27.53 45.27
C LYS A 675 71.21 -26.55 44.21
N ALA A 676 72.10 -25.78 43.58
CA ALA A 676 71.77 -24.85 42.50
C ALA A 676 71.29 -25.59 41.24
N LEU A 677 71.94 -26.70 40.87
CA LEU A 677 71.51 -27.57 39.76
C LEU A 677 70.13 -28.19 40.02
N TYR A 678 69.87 -28.64 41.25
CA TYR A 678 68.56 -29.14 41.65
C TYR A 678 67.47 -28.07 41.50
N GLN A 679 67.70 -26.87 42.03
CA GLN A 679 66.76 -25.75 41.86
C GLN A 679 66.54 -25.39 40.38
N CYS A 680 67.60 -25.40 39.57
CA CYS A 680 67.49 -25.12 38.13
C CYS A 680 66.62 -26.17 37.41
N ASN A 681 66.74 -27.45 37.79
CA ASN A 681 65.92 -28.53 37.23
C ASN A 681 64.45 -28.42 37.67
N VAL A 682 64.17 -28.07 38.93
CA VAL A 682 62.81 -27.84 39.42
C VAL A 682 62.16 -26.68 38.66
N LEU A 683 62.86 -25.54 38.55
CA LEU A 683 62.36 -24.37 37.82
C LEU A 683 62.12 -24.65 36.34
N LYS A 684 62.99 -25.45 35.71
CA LYS A 684 62.79 -25.91 34.34
C LYS A 684 61.53 -26.77 34.21
N GLY A 685 61.33 -27.74 35.11
CA GLY A 685 60.13 -28.57 35.12
C GLY A 685 58.84 -27.77 35.28
N THR A 686 58.83 -26.77 36.17
CA THR A 686 57.67 -25.86 36.32
C THR A 686 57.44 -25.01 35.07
N ASN A 687 58.50 -24.54 34.41
CA ASN A 687 58.38 -23.76 33.17
C ASN A 687 57.82 -24.61 32.02
N ASP A 688 58.27 -25.87 31.90
CA ASP A 688 57.76 -26.80 30.91
C ASP A 688 56.26 -27.12 31.16
N ALA A 689 55.84 -27.26 32.42
CA ALA A 689 54.44 -27.46 32.79
C ALA A 689 53.55 -26.24 32.47
N LEU A 690 54.01 -25.03 32.81
CA LEU A 690 53.29 -23.79 32.50
C LEU A 690 53.18 -23.56 30.98
N ASN A 691 54.22 -23.89 30.21
CA ASN A 691 54.14 -23.82 28.74
C ASN A 691 53.10 -24.79 28.17
N LEU A 692 52.98 -25.99 28.73
CA LEU A 692 51.95 -26.96 28.35
C LEU A 692 50.53 -26.45 28.65
N GLU A 693 50.31 -25.84 29.82
CA GLU A 693 49.03 -25.21 30.15
C GLU A 693 48.72 -24.04 29.20
N LEU A 694 49.70 -23.19 28.91
CA LEU A 694 49.54 -22.06 27.97
C LEU A 694 49.13 -22.54 26.57
N ILE A 695 49.75 -23.62 26.08
CA ILE A 695 49.40 -24.23 24.79
C ILE A 695 47.95 -24.76 24.83
N ASN A 696 47.56 -25.40 25.94
CA ASN A 696 46.22 -25.96 26.06
C ASN A 696 45.13 -24.87 26.11
N ILE A 697 45.36 -23.80 26.88
CA ILE A 697 44.45 -22.64 26.95
C ILE A 697 44.33 -21.99 25.56
N LYS A 698 45.44 -21.79 24.85
CA LYS A 698 45.43 -21.25 23.48
C LYS A 698 44.62 -22.13 22.52
N ARG A 699 44.74 -23.45 22.65
CA ARG A 699 43.97 -24.40 21.83
C ARG A 699 42.47 -24.31 22.11
N ILE A 700 42.06 -24.33 23.38
CA ILE A 700 40.65 -24.23 23.79
C ILE A 700 40.04 -22.92 23.31
N ALA A 701 40.76 -21.80 23.48
CA ALA A 701 40.31 -20.50 22.99
C ALA A 701 40.14 -20.47 21.46
N PHE A 702 41.09 -21.07 20.73
CA PHE A 702 41.00 -21.19 19.27
C PHE A 702 39.79 -22.03 18.83
N ASP A 703 39.58 -23.19 19.45
CA ASP A 703 38.46 -24.08 19.12
C ASP A 703 37.11 -23.41 19.41
N GLN A 704 37.02 -22.66 20.52
CA GLN A 704 35.82 -21.91 20.88
C GLN A 704 35.52 -20.78 19.89
N GLN A 705 36.53 -19.99 19.51
CA GLN A 705 36.39 -18.96 18.46
C GLN A 705 35.97 -19.56 17.11
N ASN A 706 36.53 -20.72 16.75
CA ASN A 706 36.21 -21.36 15.48
C ASN A 706 34.77 -21.92 15.46
N SER A 707 34.30 -22.45 16.60
CA SER A 707 32.90 -22.86 16.78
C SER A 707 31.95 -21.66 16.65
N GLU A 708 32.27 -20.53 17.27
CA GLU A 708 31.47 -19.32 17.21
C GLU A 708 31.41 -18.72 15.79
N LEU A 709 32.56 -18.67 15.10
CA LEU A 709 32.62 -18.29 13.68
C LEU A 709 31.77 -19.19 12.80
N GLN A 710 31.71 -20.49 13.09
CA GLN A 710 30.88 -21.43 12.34
C GLN A 710 29.38 -21.18 12.60
N CYS A 711 28.98 -20.92 13.84
CA CYS A 711 27.62 -20.52 14.17
C CYS A 711 27.20 -19.23 13.44
N LEU A 712 28.09 -18.22 13.41
CA LEU A 712 27.85 -16.96 12.70
C LEU A 712 27.74 -17.15 11.18
N ARG A 713 28.55 -18.03 10.58
CA ARG A 713 28.44 -18.38 9.15
C ARG A 713 27.10 -19.03 8.83
N ASN A 714 26.64 -19.96 9.66
CA ASN A 714 25.34 -20.62 9.49
C ASN A 714 24.18 -19.61 9.61
N ALA A 715 24.23 -18.72 10.61
CA ALA A 715 23.25 -17.66 10.77
C ALA A 715 23.22 -16.72 9.55
N LYS A 716 24.39 -16.35 9.00
CA LYS A 716 24.49 -15.55 7.77
C LYS A 716 23.82 -16.25 6.58
N ILE A 717 24.05 -17.55 6.38
CA ILE A 717 23.43 -18.31 5.28
C ILE A 717 21.90 -18.35 5.44
N GLN A 718 21.40 -18.58 6.65
CA GLN A 718 19.96 -18.58 6.92
C GLN A 718 19.32 -17.20 6.64
N LEU A 719 19.97 -16.12 7.07
CA LEU A 719 19.51 -14.76 6.78
C LEU A 719 19.53 -14.45 5.29
N GLN A 720 20.55 -14.92 4.55
CA GLN A 720 20.61 -14.77 3.10
C GLN A 720 19.47 -15.53 2.39
N SER A 721 19.15 -16.75 2.83
CA SER A 721 18.00 -17.51 2.31
C SER A 721 16.68 -16.76 2.54
N LYS A 722 16.43 -16.29 3.78
CA LYS A 722 15.22 -15.52 4.10
C LYS A 722 15.14 -14.21 3.32
N ASN A 723 16.24 -13.50 3.14
CA ASN A 723 16.26 -12.30 2.31
C ASN A 723 15.92 -12.61 0.83
N GLY A 724 16.33 -13.78 0.33
CA GLY A 724 15.92 -14.24 -1.00
C GLY A 724 14.42 -14.49 -1.11
N GLU A 725 13.80 -15.06 -0.08
CA GLU A 725 12.35 -15.26 -0.01
C GLU A 725 11.60 -13.92 0.03
N TYR A 726 12.03 -12.97 0.87
CA TYR A 726 11.42 -11.64 0.94
C TYR A 726 11.52 -10.88 -0.38
N LEU A 727 12.62 -11.02 -1.12
CA LEU A 727 12.76 -10.38 -2.43
C LEU A 727 11.76 -10.94 -3.45
N LYS A 728 11.48 -12.25 -3.41
CA LYS A 728 10.44 -12.86 -4.27
C LYS A 728 9.06 -12.32 -3.93
N GLU A 729 8.72 -12.26 -2.65
CA GLU A 729 7.44 -11.72 -2.19
C GLU A 729 7.26 -10.24 -2.58
N ILE A 730 8.30 -9.42 -2.45
CA ILE A 730 8.29 -8.02 -2.90
C ILE A 730 8.01 -7.92 -4.40
N GLU A 731 8.60 -8.80 -5.21
CA GLU A 731 8.39 -8.79 -6.66
C GLU A 731 6.96 -9.22 -7.04
N GLU A 732 6.41 -10.24 -6.37
CA GLU A 732 5.01 -10.66 -6.55
C GLU A 732 4.03 -9.53 -6.18
N LEU A 733 4.29 -8.81 -5.10
CA LEU A 733 3.50 -7.65 -4.69
C LEU A 733 3.61 -6.49 -5.68
N ARG A 734 4.80 -6.25 -6.25
CA ARG A 734 5.00 -5.23 -7.30
C ARG A 734 4.23 -5.56 -8.57
N CYS A 735 4.26 -6.80 -9.03
CA CYS A 735 3.46 -7.25 -10.18
C CYS A 735 1.96 -7.05 -9.93
N SER A 736 1.49 -7.45 -8.75
CA SER A 736 0.09 -7.29 -8.34
C SER A 736 -0.33 -5.81 -8.29
N HIS A 737 0.54 -4.93 -7.76
CA HIS A 737 0.28 -3.50 -7.72
C HIS A 737 0.22 -2.88 -9.12
N ALA A 738 1.12 -3.25 -10.03
CA ALA A 738 1.11 -2.78 -11.41
C ALA A 738 -0.19 -3.17 -12.13
N GLN A 739 -0.68 -4.39 -11.89
CA GLN A 739 -1.95 -4.85 -12.45
C GLN A 739 -3.16 -4.08 -11.88
N LEU A 740 -3.16 -3.83 -10.57
CA LEU A 740 -4.18 -2.99 -9.93
C LEU A 740 -4.17 -1.56 -10.48
N GLN A 741 -2.99 -0.98 -10.69
CA GLN A 741 -2.84 0.36 -11.27
C GLN A 741 -3.36 0.41 -12.71
N GLN A 742 -3.11 -0.62 -13.52
CA GLN A 742 -3.67 -0.72 -14.86
C GLN A 742 -5.20 -0.81 -14.85
N ASN A 743 -5.78 -1.58 -13.93
CA ASN A 743 -7.22 -1.67 -13.77
C ASN A 743 -7.82 -0.34 -13.32
N TYR A 744 -7.18 0.34 -12.36
CA TYR A 744 -7.57 1.68 -11.93
C TYR A 744 -7.60 2.66 -13.12
N GLN A 745 -6.57 2.67 -13.98
CA GLN A 745 -6.56 3.53 -15.17
C GLN A 745 -7.71 3.22 -16.15
N LYS A 746 -8.10 1.95 -16.31
CA LYS A 746 -9.25 1.57 -17.14
C LYS A 746 -10.57 2.11 -16.57
N VAL A 747 -10.73 2.03 -15.24
CA VAL A 747 -11.91 2.56 -14.55
C VAL A 747 -11.96 4.08 -14.70
N VAL A 748 -10.86 4.79 -14.48
CA VAL A 748 -10.79 6.26 -14.68
C VAL A 748 -11.21 6.65 -16.09
N LYS A 749 -10.66 5.99 -17.12
CA LYS A 749 -11.08 6.24 -18.51
C LYS A 749 -12.56 6.00 -18.76
N SER A 750 -13.14 4.98 -18.13
CA SER A 750 -14.57 4.68 -18.26
C SER A 750 -15.43 5.75 -17.58
N VAL A 751 -14.98 6.27 -16.44
CA VAL A 751 -15.63 7.41 -15.76
C VAL A 751 -15.56 8.67 -16.62
N ASP A 752 -14.43 8.95 -17.26
CA ASP A 752 -14.30 10.12 -18.16
C ASP A 752 -15.26 10.03 -19.36
N ILE A 753 -15.43 8.82 -19.93
CA ILE A 753 -16.40 8.56 -21.00
C ILE A 753 -17.83 8.84 -20.51
N LEU A 754 -18.23 8.25 -19.38
CA LEU A 754 -19.57 8.45 -18.81
C LEU A 754 -19.82 9.92 -18.45
N GLN A 755 -18.80 10.64 -17.97
CA GLN A 755 -18.92 12.06 -17.67
C GLN A 755 -19.14 12.90 -18.93
N THR A 756 -18.51 12.52 -20.05
CA THR A 756 -18.75 13.14 -21.36
C THR A 756 -20.17 12.87 -21.85
N GLU A 757 -20.63 11.62 -21.76
CA GLU A 757 -22.00 11.24 -22.13
C GLU A 757 -23.05 12.01 -21.30
N ILE A 758 -22.85 12.16 -19.99
CA ILE A 758 -23.74 12.95 -19.12
C ILE A 758 -23.83 14.40 -19.60
N ILE A 759 -22.71 15.01 -19.99
CA ILE A 759 -22.69 16.38 -20.52
C ILE A 759 -23.46 16.45 -21.84
N ASP A 760 -23.30 15.47 -22.73
CA ASP A 760 -24.04 15.41 -23.99
C ASP A 760 -25.56 15.26 -23.76
N TYR A 761 -25.96 14.42 -22.80
CA TYR A 761 -27.36 14.30 -22.39
C TYR A 761 -27.93 15.61 -21.81
N GLN A 762 -27.15 16.33 -21.00
CA GLN A 762 -27.55 17.64 -20.48
C GLN A 762 -27.74 18.65 -21.61
N ASN A 763 -26.81 18.72 -22.56
CA ASN A 763 -26.92 19.61 -23.73
C ASN A 763 -28.14 19.27 -24.58
N ASN A 764 -28.40 17.99 -24.84
CA ASN A 764 -29.58 17.54 -25.57
C ASN A 764 -30.88 17.87 -24.82
N SER A 765 -30.91 17.70 -23.50
CA SER A 765 -32.06 18.09 -22.67
C SER A 765 -32.34 19.58 -22.74
N GLU A 766 -31.30 20.42 -22.67
CA GLU A 766 -31.43 21.87 -22.81
C GLU A 766 -31.94 22.27 -24.21
N ASN A 767 -31.44 21.62 -25.26
CA ASN A 767 -31.91 21.84 -26.63
C ASN A 767 -33.39 21.50 -26.78
N ILE A 768 -33.83 20.33 -26.31
CA ILE A 768 -35.24 19.90 -26.34
C ILE A 768 -36.11 20.87 -25.54
N CYS A 769 -35.65 21.31 -24.37
CA CYS A 769 -36.36 22.31 -23.57
C CYS A 769 -36.46 23.68 -24.28
N GLY A 770 -35.43 24.07 -25.02
CA GLY A 770 -35.41 25.27 -25.85
C GLY A 770 -36.41 25.18 -27.01
N GLU A 771 -36.41 24.07 -27.74
CA GLU A 771 -37.37 23.81 -28.83
C GLU A 771 -38.81 23.77 -28.32
N SER A 772 -39.05 23.11 -27.18
CA SER A 772 -40.37 23.07 -26.54
C SER A 772 -40.87 24.46 -26.16
N ARG A 773 -40.00 25.33 -25.61
CA ARG A 773 -40.33 26.75 -25.36
C ARG A 773 -40.70 27.48 -26.64
N ASN A 774 -39.94 27.30 -27.72
CA ASN A 774 -40.23 27.93 -29.01
C ASN A 774 -41.60 27.47 -29.58
N VAL A 775 -41.93 26.19 -29.45
CA VAL A 775 -43.24 25.66 -29.87
C VAL A 775 -44.37 26.30 -29.05
N ILE A 776 -44.23 26.36 -27.72
CA ILE A 776 -45.21 27.00 -26.84
C ILE A 776 -45.42 28.47 -27.22
N ASP A 777 -44.34 29.21 -27.46
CA ASP A 777 -44.42 30.62 -27.85
C ASP A 777 -45.06 30.80 -29.23
N ASN A 778 -44.77 29.93 -30.19
CA ASN A 778 -45.44 29.93 -31.50
C ASN A 778 -46.95 29.66 -31.38
N VAL A 779 -47.35 28.69 -30.56
CA VAL A 779 -48.76 28.41 -30.29
C VAL A 779 -49.43 29.60 -29.61
N ARG A 780 -48.75 30.26 -28.66
CA ARG A 780 -49.27 31.49 -28.03
C ARG A 780 -49.51 32.60 -29.05
N HIS A 781 -48.53 32.89 -29.91
CA HIS A 781 -48.69 33.89 -30.98
C HIS A 781 -49.82 33.53 -31.95
N TRP A 782 -49.97 32.25 -32.30
CA TRP A 782 -51.07 31.79 -33.15
C TRP A 782 -52.44 32.00 -32.48
N LEU A 783 -52.58 31.69 -31.18
CA LEU A 783 -53.79 31.94 -30.41
C LEU A 783 -54.12 33.43 -30.31
N GLU A 784 -53.12 34.28 -30.10
CA GLU A 784 -53.29 35.75 -30.12
C GLU A 784 -53.79 36.23 -31.48
N HIS A 785 -53.19 35.73 -32.57
CA HIS A 785 -53.64 36.07 -33.92
C HIS A 785 -55.07 35.58 -34.20
N GLN A 786 -55.44 34.37 -33.74
CA GLN A 786 -56.81 33.88 -33.84
C GLN A 786 -57.81 34.71 -33.03
N SER A 787 -57.42 35.20 -31.84
CA SER A 787 -58.25 36.12 -31.07
C SER A 787 -58.55 37.40 -31.85
N VAL A 788 -57.56 37.95 -32.55
CA VAL A 788 -57.74 39.13 -33.42
C VAL A 788 -58.71 38.83 -34.58
N ILE A 789 -58.56 37.69 -35.26
CA ILE A 789 -59.47 37.28 -36.34
C ILE A 789 -60.90 37.15 -35.80
N ASN A 790 -61.09 36.49 -34.66
CA ASN A 790 -62.41 36.32 -34.05
C ASN A 790 -63.06 37.65 -33.66
N GLN A 791 -62.27 38.62 -33.17
CA GLN A 791 -62.75 39.98 -32.92
C GLN A 791 -63.22 40.66 -34.22
N GLN A 792 -62.45 40.53 -35.31
CA GLN A 792 -62.83 41.10 -36.62
C GLN A 792 -64.11 40.48 -37.19
N ILE A 793 -64.27 39.15 -37.09
CA ILE A 793 -65.48 38.44 -37.51
C ILE A 793 -66.68 38.90 -36.69
N THR A 794 -66.52 39.00 -35.36
CA THR A 794 -67.58 39.45 -34.45
C THR A 794 -67.99 40.88 -34.77
N GLN A 795 -67.03 41.77 -35.03
CA GLN A 795 -67.29 43.15 -35.43
C GLN A 795 -68.07 43.20 -36.74
N LYS A 796 -67.62 42.47 -37.77
CA LYS A 796 -68.29 42.40 -39.07
C LYS A 796 -69.72 41.86 -38.94
N PHE A 797 -69.92 40.81 -38.15
CA PHE A 797 -71.26 40.27 -37.88
C PHE A 797 -72.18 41.31 -37.24
N ASN A 798 -71.67 42.06 -36.26
CA ASN A 798 -72.43 43.14 -35.63
C ASN A 798 -72.76 44.27 -36.63
N ASP A 799 -71.80 44.65 -37.48
CA ASP A 799 -72.01 45.64 -38.53
C ASP A 799 -73.07 45.18 -39.54
N ASP A 800 -73.03 43.90 -39.95
CA ASP A 800 -74.02 43.28 -40.84
C ASP A 800 -75.41 43.22 -40.18
N GLN A 801 -75.51 42.89 -38.89
CA GLN A 801 -76.77 42.92 -38.13
C GLN A 801 -77.35 44.34 -38.04
N LEU A 802 -76.50 45.35 -37.80
CA LEU A 802 -76.89 46.75 -37.77
C LEU A 802 -77.41 47.20 -39.15
N LEU A 803 -76.74 46.79 -40.23
CA LEU A 803 -77.17 47.06 -41.60
C LEU A 803 -78.53 46.42 -41.89
N ILE A 804 -78.72 45.16 -41.52
CA ILE A 804 -80.00 44.44 -41.66
C ILE A 804 -81.11 45.16 -40.89
N HIS A 805 -80.84 45.59 -39.65
CA HIS A 805 -81.79 46.34 -38.84
C HIS A 805 -82.17 47.69 -39.49
N ASN A 806 -81.19 48.44 -39.99
CA ASN A 806 -81.41 49.71 -40.68
C ASN A 806 -82.19 49.53 -41.99
N LEU A 807 -81.94 48.44 -42.74
CA LEU A 807 -82.71 48.11 -43.94
C LEU A 807 -84.15 47.75 -43.58
N LYS A 808 -84.38 46.98 -42.52
CA LYS A 808 -85.73 46.68 -42.02
C LYS A 808 -86.50 47.95 -41.62
N GLN A 809 -85.85 48.92 -40.98
CA GLN A 809 -86.46 50.21 -40.62
C GLN A 809 -86.83 51.09 -41.82
N LYS A 810 -86.14 50.96 -42.96
CA LYS A 810 -86.46 51.73 -44.19
C LYS A 810 -87.58 51.12 -45.04
N VAL A 811 -87.92 49.85 -44.82
CA VAL A 811 -88.94 49.12 -45.59
C VAL A 811 -90.33 49.22 -44.94
N VAL A 812 -90.39 49.61 -43.66
CA VAL A 812 -91.61 50.01 -42.95
C VAL A 812 -91.82 51.50 -43.12
#